data_AF-A0A554RJ52-F1
#
_entry.id   AF-A0A554RJ52-F1
#
_cell.length_a   1.000
_cell.length_b   1.000
_cell.length_c   1.000
_cell.angle_alpha   90.00
_cell.angle_beta   90.00
_cell.angle_gamma   90.00
#
_symmetry.space_group_name_H-M   'P 1'
#
loop_
_entity.id
_entity.type
_entity.pdbx_description
1 polymer ?
#
loop_
_entity_poly.entity_id
_entity_poly.type
_entity_poly.pdbx_seq_one_letter_code
_entity_poly.pdbx_strand_id
1 'polypeptide(L)'
;MTRRADLPQTRAEFLAADGVLLVVREAPPPPPPAKGQPAFIASHPSEGDEVLLALWDDGSVSALNGHVDLGTGIQTALAQIVAEELDLGMPCVRMMLGDTARVPNQGATIASASIQIHAQPLRLAAAQARAWLLARAAERLGVAVDALQVRNGVVRVAEAPDRHLNYADLVAHQRTVLRLDLDATPKNPADYRLVGTRQARVDIPAKLAGDLVFVHDMRVPGMLHGRVVRPPYAGADHGEFIGNTLEAVDEASIAHIPGIRAVVVVRDFVGIVAEREEHAEQAMRELRVTWKPWPGMPDLRDVAQALRDNPSTQRLLVDEGDVDGAMAAAAQPMQRTYVWPYQMHASIGPSCALAEWQPADGSGMQLRCWAGSQNPHVLRADLAKLMGVDDVQVDVVRMEAAGCYGRNGADDVAADAALLARAVGAPVRVQLSREQEHAWEPKGAAQLMEIDGGLMADGRVAAYDFETSYPSNGAPTLALLLTRTVEPVAQAYEMGDRTARPPYSYDNLRVKVNDMAPIVRASWLRGVSALPSSFAHESYIDELATAAGVDPVQFRLRHLDDPRAVELVQATAQTAGWRMRTGPQENADGGLGEGGDILFGQGFAYARYIHSKWPGFGAAWAAWVADVEVNQKTGEVHVRRVVVGHDAGLLVNPAGVEHQVHGNVIQTTSRALKEQVQFAPQQGAAAGGAQLPGVLPWGVVASREWGSYPILNFRDVPVIEVMHMPRPGEPSLGAGESSSVPGTAAIANAIFDATGVRFRSPPFTPETVLAELNRGSLPPPPGQGDGHAKGDAAGPSPAPASGAGVRDALWPRRKGLWATGAALFIGGLGVIAGLLGWRSAIAPVSLSAPVYSESTIERGRVLAALGDCAVCHTAPGGEPNAGGRAMDTPFGTLYTTNLTPDAETGLGRWSFSAFQRAMREGVSRDGHHLYPAFPYTAFAKASDDDLQALYAYFMAMPAVRAPTPKSELKFPFNLRPLMAGWNALFHDPAPLPPVPTQSAEWNRGAYLVNGLGHCGACHTPRNALGAEQGGSAFLSGAMVDGWEAPALTQLSKAAVPWDTDALYRYLRNGHSPRHGIAGGPMAEVVRELAQVPDADVRAMAVYLGSFNPAPVAQPQALAQQAIDNAARTQGQLLGPAQRMFDSACASCHHDGDGPTLLGVNTPLALNSSLTSTRPDNLLRTILDGVRAPAHRDIGFMPAFREALDDRQIADLAGYMRARFAPQEAPWTNLPAEVARVRATPGH
;
A
#
# COMPACT_ATOMS: atom_id res chain seq x y z
N MET A 1 12.98 30.68 -28.42
CA MET A 1 12.47 29.95 -29.60
C MET A 1 12.48 28.48 -29.25
N THR A 2 11.48 27.71 -29.70
CA THR A 2 11.50 26.24 -29.58
C THR A 2 12.60 25.69 -30.49
N ARG A 3 13.44 24.78 -30.00
CA ARG A 3 14.50 24.15 -30.83
C ARG A 3 13.86 23.18 -31.81
N ARG A 4 14.44 23.01 -32.99
CA ARG A 4 13.97 22.03 -33.97
C ARG A 4 14.00 20.61 -33.42
N ALA A 5 14.96 20.27 -32.56
CA ALA A 5 15.05 18.97 -31.91
C ALA A 5 13.87 18.60 -30.98
N ASP A 6 13.05 19.56 -30.58
CA ASP A 6 11.88 19.35 -29.71
C ASP A 6 10.55 19.23 -30.50
N LEU A 7 10.57 19.41 -31.83
CA LEU A 7 9.35 19.51 -32.65
C LEU A 7 8.76 18.16 -33.12
N PRO A 8 9.53 17.19 -33.66
CA PRO A 8 8.93 16.01 -34.28
C PRO A 8 8.23 15.09 -33.28
N GLN A 9 6.98 14.74 -33.57
CA GLN A 9 6.14 13.87 -32.73
C GLN A 9 6.07 12.43 -33.25
N THR A 10 6.44 12.17 -34.51
CA THR A 10 6.42 10.84 -35.14
C THR A 10 7.68 10.56 -35.97
N ARG A 11 7.97 9.27 -36.20
CA ARG A 11 9.06 8.82 -37.10
C ARG A 11 8.89 9.36 -38.54
N ALA A 12 7.65 9.47 -39.02
CA ALA A 12 7.34 10.02 -40.34
C ALA A 12 7.75 11.50 -40.46
N GLU A 13 7.52 12.31 -39.41
CA GLU A 13 7.96 13.72 -39.38
C GLU A 13 9.48 13.86 -39.43
N PHE A 14 10.23 13.01 -38.73
CA PHE A 14 11.69 12.99 -38.86
C PHE A 14 12.12 12.70 -40.30
N LEU A 15 11.56 11.66 -40.92
CA LEU A 15 11.91 11.25 -42.28
C LEU A 15 11.50 12.29 -43.34
N ALA A 16 10.45 13.07 -43.09
CA ALA A 16 9.94 14.11 -44.00
C ALA A 16 10.60 15.48 -43.83
N ALA A 17 11.40 15.72 -42.79
CA ALA A 17 11.91 17.05 -42.49
C ALA A 17 13.09 17.51 -43.38
N ASP A 18 13.15 18.82 -43.63
CA ASP A 18 14.25 19.52 -44.31
C ASP A 18 15.18 20.25 -43.33
N GLY A 19 16.40 20.61 -43.77
CA GLY A 19 17.39 21.29 -42.91
C GLY A 19 17.90 20.37 -41.80
N VAL A 20 18.17 19.11 -42.16
CA VAL A 20 18.49 18.03 -41.22
C VAL A 20 19.46 17.01 -41.82
N LEU A 21 20.37 16.52 -40.97
CA LEU A 21 21.22 15.36 -41.19
C LEU A 21 20.66 14.20 -40.35
N LEU A 22 20.08 13.20 -41.02
CA LEU A 22 19.55 11.99 -40.39
C LEU A 22 20.57 10.85 -40.49
N VAL A 23 20.69 10.06 -39.42
CA VAL A 23 21.30 8.73 -39.47
C VAL A 23 20.23 7.70 -39.14
N VAL A 24 19.98 6.79 -40.08
CA VAL A 24 18.90 5.80 -40.02
C VAL A 24 19.44 4.39 -40.21
N ARG A 25 18.78 3.38 -39.66
CA ARG A 25 19.05 1.97 -39.95
C ARG A 25 17.79 1.25 -40.43
N GLU A 26 17.99 0.16 -41.16
CA GLU A 26 16.88 -0.76 -41.41
C GLU A 26 16.51 -1.43 -40.07
N ALA A 27 15.23 -1.71 -39.85
CA ALA A 27 14.81 -2.42 -38.65
C ALA A 27 15.48 -3.81 -38.61
N PRO A 28 16.16 -4.19 -37.50
CA PRO A 28 16.77 -5.50 -37.41
C PRO A 28 15.74 -6.62 -37.61
N PRO A 29 16.05 -7.70 -38.36
CA PRO A 29 15.15 -8.83 -38.46
C PRO A 29 14.94 -9.45 -37.07
N PRO A 30 13.74 -9.97 -36.75
CA PRO A 30 13.50 -10.62 -35.47
C PRO A 30 14.50 -11.78 -35.27
N PRO A 31 15.10 -11.92 -34.08
CA PRO A 31 15.94 -13.07 -33.78
C PRO A 31 15.11 -14.36 -33.87
N PRO A 32 15.69 -15.49 -34.29
CA PRO A 32 14.99 -16.78 -34.30
C PRO A 32 14.39 -17.08 -32.93
N PRO A 33 13.16 -17.63 -32.84
CA PRO A 33 12.53 -17.97 -31.56
C PRO A 33 13.44 -18.86 -30.72
N ALA A 34 13.92 -18.34 -29.59
CA ALA A 34 14.74 -19.09 -28.67
C ALA A 34 13.86 -20.07 -27.88
N LYS A 35 14.13 -21.37 -28.00
CA LYS A 35 13.49 -22.40 -27.15
C LYS A 35 13.59 -21.96 -25.68
N GLY A 36 12.47 -22.10 -24.96
CA GLY A 36 12.39 -21.76 -23.53
C GLY A 36 12.36 -20.27 -23.22
N GLN A 37 12.25 -19.36 -24.19
CA GLN A 37 12.12 -17.92 -23.95
C GLN A 37 10.78 -17.38 -24.48
N PRO A 38 10.29 -16.24 -23.96
CA PRO A 38 9.17 -15.52 -24.54
C PRO A 38 9.48 -15.06 -25.96
N ALA A 39 8.45 -14.88 -26.79
CA ALA A 39 8.63 -14.38 -28.15
C ALA A 39 9.12 -12.93 -28.16
N PHE A 40 10.04 -12.61 -29.07
CA PHE A 40 10.50 -11.24 -29.29
C PHE A 40 9.49 -10.44 -30.12
N ILE A 41 9.22 -9.20 -29.72
CA ILE A 41 8.35 -8.27 -30.45
C ILE A 41 9.20 -7.50 -31.47
N ALA A 42 9.02 -7.79 -32.76
CA ALA A 42 9.73 -7.13 -33.86
C ALA A 42 9.25 -5.69 -34.10
N SER A 43 10.03 -4.87 -34.83
CA SER A 43 9.54 -3.61 -35.42
C SER A 43 8.54 -3.92 -36.55
N HIS A 44 7.50 -3.11 -36.73
CA HIS A 44 6.52 -3.35 -37.80
C HIS A 44 7.05 -2.81 -39.15
N PRO A 45 7.08 -3.60 -40.24
CA PRO A 45 7.71 -3.19 -41.50
C PRO A 45 7.15 -1.89 -42.13
N SER A 46 5.88 -1.57 -41.88
CA SER A 46 5.26 -0.34 -42.41
C SER A 46 5.73 0.95 -41.71
N GLU A 47 6.46 0.86 -40.60
CA GLU A 47 7.04 2.03 -39.91
C GLU A 47 8.32 2.55 -40.60
N GLY A 48 8.85 1.80 -41.58
CA GLY A 48 10.05 2.16 -42.31
C GLY A 48 11.32 2.23 -41.46
N ASP A 49 12.33 2.91 -42.00
CA ASP A 49 13.67 3.01 -41.40
C ASP A 49 13.66 3.63 -39.99
N GLU A 50 14.40 3.00 -39.08
CA GLU A 50 14.56 3.47 -37.71
C GLU A 50 15.52 4.67 -37.66
N VAL A 51 15.04 5.81 -37.17
CA VAL A 51 15.86 7.01 -36.97
C VAL A 51 16.61 6.90 -35.64
N LEU A 52 17.93 7.06 -35.67
CA LEU A 52 18.79 7.04 -34.47
C LEU A 52 19.21 8.45 -34.05
N LEU A 53 19.52 9.29 -35.04
CA LEU A 53 20.06 10.64 -34.85
C LEU A 53 19.48 11.59 -35.91
N ALA A 54 19.13 12.80 -35.49
CA ALA A 54 18.80 13.94 -36.35
C ALA A 54 19.55 15.18 -35.86
N LEU A 55 20.46 15.74 -36.67
CA LEU A 55 21.11 17.02 -36.40
C LEU A 55 20.49 18.11 -37.27
N TRP A 56 20.05 19.19 -36.63
CA TRP A 56 19.24 20.25 -37.23
C TRP A 56 20.06 21.49 -37.62
N ASP A 57 19.53 22.27 -38.56
CA ASP A 57 20.11 23.55 -39.00
C ASP A 57 20.04 24.70 -37.98
N ASP A 58 19.41 24.49 -36.82
CA ASP A 58 19.56 25.37 -35.64
C ASP A 58 20.68 24.93 -34.68
N GLY A 59 21.42 23.87 -35.03
CA GLY A 59 22.50 23.29 -34.22
C GLY A 59 22.03 22.36 -33.10
N SER A 60 20.72 22.14 -32.93
CA SER A 60 20.19 21.16 -31.99
C SER A 60 20.25 19.73 -32.56
N VAL A 61 20.18 18.73 -31.68
CA VAL A 61 20.25 17.30 -32.03
C VAL A 61 19.14 16.54 -31.34
N SER A 62 18.33 15.79 -32.10
CA SER A 62 17.46 14.74 -31.56
C SER A 62 18.20 13.40 -31.62
N ALA A 63 18.21 12.66 -30.52
CA ALA A 63 18.81 11.33 -30.42
C ALA A 63 17.79 10.36 -29.83
N LEU A 64 17.61 9.21 -30.47
CA LEU A 64 16.49 8.31 -30.20
C LEU A 64 16.97 6.95 -29.68
N ASN A 65 16.30 6.43 -28.66
CA ASN A 65 16.58 5.10 -28.10
C ASN A 65 15.27 4.44 -27.62
N GLY A 66 15.14 3.12 -27.83
CA GLY A 66 13.97 2.36 -27.43
C GLY A 66 13.89 2.08 -25.92
N HIS A 67 15.03 2.13 -25.21
CA HIS A 67 15.07 1.91 -23.77
C HIS A 67 14.65 3.17 -23.00
N VAL A 68 14.11 2.98 -21.79
CA VAL A 68 13.54 4.04 -20.96
C VAL A 68 14.34 4.30 -19.70
N ASP A 69 14.33 5.54 -19.20
CA ASP A 69 14.91 5.82 -17.89
C ASP A 69 13.95 5.32 -16.79
N LEU A 70 14.52 4.62 -15.81
CA LEU A 70 13.81 3.99 -14.69
C LEU A 70 14.25 4.59 -13.35
N GLY A 71 14.67 5.85 -13.37
CA GLY A 71 15.39 6.49 -12.27
C GLY A 71 16.90 6.19 -12.28
N THR A 72 17.43 5.61 -13.35
CA THR A 72 18.82 5.16 -13.50
C THR A 72 19.76 6.22 -14.08
N GLY A 73 19.21 7.26 -14.73
CA GLY A 73 19.98 8.33 -15.36
C GLY A 73 20.52 8.00 -16.76
N ILE A 74 20.03 6.93 -17.42
CA ILE A 74 20.42 6.62 -18.79
C ILE A 74 20.12 7.76 -19.78
N GLN A 75 19.10 8.59 -19.54
CA GLN A 75 18.82 9.73 -20.43
C GLN A 75 20.01 10.70 -20.45
N THR A 76 20.66 10.89 -19.30
CA THR A 76 21.85 11.72 -19.16
C THR A 76 23.06 11.04 -19.80
N ALA A 77 23.26 9.74 -19.56
CA ALA A 77 24.38 8.98 -20.12
C ALA A 77 24.33 8.88 -21.65
N LEU A 78 23.15 8.61 -22.24
CA LEU A 78 22.98 8.56 -23.70
C LEU A 78 23.19 9.95 -24.34
N ALA A 79 22.69 11.02 -23.72
CA ALA A 79 22.96 12.39 -24.16
C ALA A 79 24.47 12.70 -24.14
N GLN A 80 25.18 12.23 -23.11
CA GLN A 80 26.62 12.42 -22.91
C GLN A 80 27.45 11.68 -23.96
N ILE A 81 27.05 10.46 -24.36
CA ILE A 81 27.68 9.73 -25.47
C ILE A 81 27.51 10.52 -26.78
N VAL A 82 26.31 10.97 -27.10
CA VAL A 82 26.02 11.70 -28.34
C VAL A 82 26.74 13.06 -28.37
N ALA A 83 26.74 13.79 -27.25
CA ALA A 83 27.44 15.07 -27.13
C ALA A 83 28.97 14.91 -27.26
N GLU A 84 29.55 13.87 -26.67
CA GLU A 84 30.98 13.55 -26.77
C GLU A 84 31.38 13.22 -28.21
N GLU A 85 30.66 12.31 -28.87
CA GLU A 85 30.97 11.89 -30.25
C GLU A 85 30.71 13.01 -31.25
N LEU A 86 29.82 13.98 -30.99
CA LEU A 86 29.63 15.14 -31.87
C LEU A 86 30.52 16.34 -31.52
N ASP A 87 31.27 16.31 -30.41
CA ASP A 87 31.93 17.48 -29.80
C ASP A 87 30.96 18.67 -29.60
N LEU A 88 29.79 18.38 -29.02
CA LEU A 88 28.73 19.32 -28.67
C LEU A 88 28.61 19.52 -27.15
N GLY A 89 27.97 20.61 -26.74
CA GLY A 89 27.54 20.76 -25.34
C GLY A 89 26.28 19.94 -25.05
N MET A 90 26.19 19.34 -23.85
CA MET A 90 25.00 18.61 -23.38
C MET A 90 23.64 19.27 -23.70
N PRO A 91 23.45 20.60 -23.52
CA PRO A 91 22.17 21.26 -23.84
C PRO A 91 21.77 21.26 -25.32
N CYS A 92 22.67 20.88 -26.24
CA CYS A 92 22.35 20.76 -27.67
C CYS A 92 21.60 19.45 -27.98
N VAL A 93 21.70 18.44 -27.11
CA VAL A 93 21.16 17.08 -27.35
C VAL A 93 19.84 16.88 -26.61
N ARG A 94 18.78 16.54 -27.35
CA ARG A 94 17.50 16.05 -26.84
C ARG A 94 17.43 14.54 -27.05
N MET A 95 17.60 13.79 -25.97
CA MET A 95 17.28 12.35 -25.96
C MET A 95 15.76 12.14 -25.95
N MET A 96 15.27 11.25 -26.81
CA MET A 96 13.90 10.71 -26.82
C MET A 96 13.97 9.22 -26.49
N LEU A 97 13.17 8.77 -25.50
CA LEU A 97 13.26 7.44 -24.92
C LEU A 97 11.88 6.76 -24.92
N GLY A 98 11.77 5.56 -25.49
CA GLY A 98 10.59 4.70 -25.38
C GLY A 98 9.28 5.14 -26.06
N ASP A 99 9.16 6.38 -26.55
CA ASP A 99 7.99 6.87 -27.29
C ASP A 99 7.79 6.06 -28.59
N THR A 100 6.84 5.14 -28.58
CA THR A 100 6.76 4.07 -29.60
C THR A 100 6.49 4.57 -31.02
N ALA A 101 5.87 5.75 -31.19
CA ALA A 101 5.67 6.38 -32.50
C ALA A 101 6.94 7.08 -33.07
N ARG A 102 8.04 7.16 -32.30
CA ARG A 102 9.28 7.88 -32.65
C ARG A 102 10.49 6.96 -32.70
N VAL A 103 10.74 6.26 -31.59
CA VAL A 103 12.02 5.60 -31.32
C VAL A 103 12.16 4.27 -32.07
N PRO A 104 13.40 3.75 -32.25
CA PRO A 104 13.64 2.37 -32.68
C PRO A 104 13.08 1.36 -31.66
N ASN A 105 12.52 0.24 -32.13
CA ASN A 105 12.19 -0.87 -31.23
C ASN A 105 13.49 -1.61 -30.87
N GLN A 106 13.99 -1.37 -29.66
CA GLN A 106 15.19 -2.00 -29.13
C GLN A 106 14.88 -3.10 -28.10
N GLY A 107 13.59 -3.44 -27.91
CA GLY A 107 13.13 -4.38 -26.90
C GLY A 107 12.87 -3.75 -25.53
N ALA A 108 12.86 -4.61 -24.51
CA ALA A 108 12.59 -4.25 -23.11
C ALA A 108 13.80 -3.58 -22.44
N THR A 109 13.57 -2.70 -21.46
CA THR A 109 14.67 -2.11 -20.67
C THR A 109 15.08 -3.06 -19.55
N ILE A 110 15.98 -4.00 -19.85
CA ILE A 110 16.29 -5.15 -18.99
C ILE A 110 17.79 -5.48 -18.91
N ALA A 111 18.15 -6.35 -17.96
CA ALA A 111 19.42 -7.06 -17.91
C ALA A 111 20.67 -6.16 -17.94
N SER A 112 20.55 -4.92 -17.46
CA SER A 112 21.59 -3.87 -17.54
C SER A 112 22.11 -3.55 -18.96
N ALA A 113 21.38 -3.93 -20.02
CA ALA A 113 21.84 -3.88 -21.41
C ALA A 113 21.90 -2.47 -22.05
N SER A 114 21.20 -1.47 -21.49
CA SER A 114 20.96 -0.17 -22.16
C SER A 114 22.23 0.54 -22.64
N ILE A 115 23.29 0.57 -21.83
CA ILE A 115 24.58 1.18 -22.18
C ILE A 115 25.51 0.18 -22.88
N GLN A 116 25.59 -1.05 -22.37
CA GLN A 116 26.51 -2.07 -22.88
C GLN A 116 26.21 -2.51 -24.32
N ILE A 117 24.94 -2.52 -24.72
CA ILE A 117 24.46 -3.04 -26.00
C ILE A 117 23.73 -1.95 -26.79
N HIS A 118 22.64 -1.41 -26.24
CA HIS A 118 21.66 -0.63 -27.03
C HIS A 118 22.09 0.82 -27.28
N ALA A 119 23.15 1.30 -26.61
CA ALA A 119 23.79 2.57 -26.90
C ALA A 119 24.80 2.49 -28.07
N GLN A 120 25.30 1.30 -28.45
CA GLN A 120 26.33 1.18 -29.49
C GLN A 120 25.87 1.72 -30.86
N PRO A 121 24.66 1.38 -31.38
CA PRO A 121 24.20 1.94 -32.65
C PRO A 121 24.05 3.47 -32.64
N LEU A 122 23.65 4.03 -31.50
CA LEU A 122 23.52 5.47 -31.32
C LEU A 122 24.88 6.18 -31.28
N ARG A 123 25.88 5.56 -30.62
CA ARG A 123 27.28 6.04 -30.61
C ARG A 123 27.89 6.04 -32.01
N LEU A 124 27.71 4.95 -32.75
CA LEU A 124 28.18 4.83 -34.14
C LEU A 124 27.49 5.86 -35.05
N ALA A 125 26.19 6.07 -34.90
CA ALA A 125 25.46 7.12 -35.63
C ALA A 125 26.03 8.52 -35.37
N ALA A 126 26.33 8.85 -34.12
CA ALA A 126 26.96 10.13 -33.75
C ALA A 126 28.39 10.26 -34.33
N ALA A 127 29.19 9.20 -34.29
CA ALA A 127 30.53 9.18 -34.89
C ALA A 127 30.50 9.33 -36.42
N GLN A 128 29.58 8.64 -37.10
CA GLN A 128 29.37 8.73 -38.54
C GLN A 128 28.92 10.15 -38.95
N ALA A 129 28.01 10.76 -38.19
CA ALA A 129 27.57 12.13 -38.41
C ALA A 129 28.73 13.14 -38.24
N ARG A 130 29.56 13.01 -37.19
CA ARG A 130 30.79 13.81 -37.02
C ARG A 130 31.71 13.68 -38.25
N ALA A 131 31.98 12.45 -38.70
CA ALA A 131 32.85 12.21 -39.84
C ALA A 131 32.32 12.88 -41.13
N TRP A 132 31.02 12.79 -41.40
CA TRP A 132 30.37 13.46 -42.52
C TRP A 132 30.47 14.99 -42.42
N LEU A 133 30.20 15.57 -41.24
CA LEU A 133 30.28 17.01 -41.01
C LEU A 133 31.70 17.54 -41.22
N LEU A 134 32.73 16.83 -40.73
CA LEU A 134 34.13 17.19 -40.96
C LEU A 134 34.52 17.10 -42.45
N ALA A 135 34.04 16.10 -43.20
CA ALA A 135 34.28 15.99 -44.64
C ALA A 135 33.63 17.16 -45.42
N ARG A 136 32.41 17.56 -45.07
CA ARG A 136 31.73 18.73 -45.67
C ARG A 136 32.40 20.06 -45.28
N ALA A 137 32.89 20.18 -44.05
CA ALA A 137 33.65 21.35 -43.61
C ALA A 137 34.99 21.46 -44.34
N ALA A 138 35.71 20.35 -44.52
CA ALA A 138 36.97 20.28 -45.25
C ALA A 138 36.81 20.75 -46.70
N GLU A 139 35.75 20.28 -47.38
CA GLU A 139 35.39 20.70 -48.73
C GLU A 139 35.06 22.20 -48.81
N ARG A 140 34.19 22.73 -47.93
CA ARG A 140 33.83 24.16 -47.93
C ARG A 140 34.97 25.09 -47.52
N LEU A 141 35.89 24.63 -46.66
CA LEU A 141 37.04 25.41 -46.19
C LEU A 141 38.27 25.26 -47.09
N GLY A 142 38.31 24.28 -47.98
CA GLY A 142 39.45 24.01 -48.86
C GLY A 142 40.68 23.51 -48.11
N VAL A 143 40.51 22.57 -47.19
CA VAL A 143 41.59 21.93 -46.39
C VAL A 143 41.39 20.43 -46.30
N ALA A 144 42.40 19.69 -45.83
CA ALA A 144 42.25 18.29 -45.47
C ALA A 144 41.55 18.12 -44.10
N VAL A 145 40.93 16.95 -43.86
CA VAL A 145 40.12 16.69 -42.66
C VAL A 145 40.96 16.65 -41.37
N ASP A 146 42.20 16.20 -41.45
CA ASP A 146 43.19 16.17 -40.37
C ASP A 146 43.66 17.57 -39.93
N ALA A 147 43.55 18.58 -40.80
CA ALA A 147 43.79 19.98 -40.48
C ALA A 147 42.62 20.66 -39.73
N LEU A 148 41.51 19.95 -39.49
CA LEU A 148 40.34 20.46 -38.80
C LEU A 148 40.28 20.04 -37.33
N GLN A 149 39.77 20.94 -36.49
CA GLN A 149 39.40 20.66 -35.11
C GLN A 149 37.95 21.06 -34.88
N VAL A 150 37.20 20.25 -34.13
CA VAL A 150 35.84 20.59 -33.73
C VAL A 150 35.75 20.81 -32.22
N ARG A 151 34.99 21.84 -31.83
CA ARG A 151 34.66 22.15 -30.43
C ARG A 151 33.33 22.86 -30.34
N ASN A 152 32.43 22.35 -29.51
CA ASN A 152 31.06 22.86 -29.32
C ASN A 152 30.29 23.03 -30.64
N GLY A 153 30.42 22.07 -31.57
CA GLY A 153 29.79 22.11 -32.89
C GLY A 153 30.39 23.13 -33.88
N VAL A 154 31.49 23.79 -33.52
CA VAL A 154 32.24 24.71 -34.39
C VAL A 154 33.47 23.98 -34.93
N VAL A 155 33.52 23.81 -36.25
CA VAL A 155 34.67 23.24 -36.97
C VAL A 155 35.61 24.36 -37.39
N ARG A 156 36.89 24.27 -37.04
CA ARG A 156 37.93 25.29 -37.28
C ARG A 156 39.13 24.67 -37.98
N VAL A 157 39.83 25.44 -38.82
CA VAL A 157 41.17 25.07 -39.29
C VAL A 157 42.18 25.27 -38.16
N ALA A 158 42.95 24.24 -37.80
CA ALA A 158 43.83 24.26 -36.64
C ALA A 158 44.87 25.40 -36.67
N GLU A 159 45.49 25.62 -37.83
CA GLU A 159 46.50 26.67 -38.05
C GLU A 159 45.90 28.05 -38.37
N ALA A 160 44.57 28.15 -38.56
CA ALA A 160 43.89 29.40 -38.91
C ALA A 160 42.50 29.47 -38.23
N PRO A 161 42.42 29.69 -36.90
CA PRO A 161 41.18 29.52 -36.13
C PRO A 161 40.00 30.43 -36.53
N ASP A 162 40.25 31.51 -37.26
CA ASP A 162 39.24 32.40 -37.83
C ASP A 162 38.49 31.76 -39.01
N ARG A 163 39.10 30.79 -39.70
CA ARG A 163 38.45 29.98 -40.75
C ARG A 163 37.64 28.87 -40.07
N HIS A 164 36.33 29.09 -39.94
CA HIS A 164 35.44 28.21 -39.22
C HIS A 164 34.04 28.11 -39.84
N LEU A 165 33.32 27.04 -39.49
CA LEU A 165 31.93 26.78 -39.84
C LEU A 165 31.22 26.13 -38.64
N ASN A 166 29.94 26.42 -38.43
CA ASN A 166 29.12 25.69 -37.45
C ASN A 166 28.47 24.48 -38.12
N TYR A 167 28.14 23.44 -37.36
CA TYR A 167 27.34 22.32 -37.87
C TYR A 167 26.01 22.78 -38.48
N ALA A 168 25.35 23.77 -37.89
CA ALA A 168 24.16 24.43 -38.43
C ALA A 168 24.35 24.86 -39.90
N ASP A 169 25.44 25.57 -40.21
CA ASP A 169 25.74 26.08 -41.55
C ASP A 169 25.99 24.96 -42.58
N LEU A 170 26.47 23.80 -42.13
CA LEU A 170 26.74 22.64 -42.96
C LEU A 170 25.46 21.91 -43.40
N VAL A 171 24.41 21.96 -42.58
CA VAL A 171 23.13 21.25 -42.79
C VAL A 171 22.00 22.18 -43.26
N ALA A 172 22.15 23.50 -43.08
CA ALA A 172 21.17 24.52 -43.47
C ALA A 172 20.62 24.32 -44.89
N HIS A 173 19.28 24.28 -44.98
CA HIS A 173 18.52 24.08 -46.22
C HIS A 173 18.81 22.78 -46.99
N GLN A 174 19.40 21.76 -46.35
CA GLN A 174 19.67 20.45 -46.95
C GLN A 174 18.95 19.33 -46.18
N ARG A 175 18.53 18.28 -46.89
CA ARG A 175 18.06 17.03 -46.29
C ARG A 175 19.04 15.91 -46.64
N THR A 176 19.89 15.55 -45.69
CA THR A 176 20.86 14.45 -45.84
C THR A 176 20.41 13.26 -45.03
N VAL A 177 20.43 12.07 -45.63
CA VAL A 177 20.13 10.81 -44.94
C VAL A 177 21.30 9.85 -45.12
N LEU A 178 21.90 9.44 -44.01
CA LEU A 178 22.94 8.42 -43.96
C LEU A 178 22.34 7.10 -43.47
N ARG A 179 22.68 5.99 -44.13
CA ARG A 179 22.47 4.65 -43.59
C ARG A 179 23.56 4.40 -42.53
N LEU A 180 23.18 3.88 -41.36
CA LEU A 180 24.10 3.55 -40.28
C LEU A 180 25.24 2.68 -40.80
N ASP A 181 26.46 3.21 -40.64
CA ASP A 181 27.70 2.47 -40.89
C ASP A 181 28.17 1.85 -39.57
N LEU A 182 28.30 0.51 -39.55
CA LEU A 182 28.75 -0.22 -38.37
C LEU A 182 30.28 -0.19 -38.21
N ASP A 183 31.02 0.17 -39.26
CA ASP A 183 32.48 0.33 -39.26
C ASP A 183 32.89 1.78 -38.93
N ALA A 184 31.93 2.67 -38.63
CA ALA A 184 32.17 4.08 -38.32
C ALA A 184 33.03 4.27 -37.05
N THR A 185 34.25 4.81 -37.21
CA THR A 185 35.22 4.97 -36.11
C THR A 185 34.77 5.94 -35.02
N PRO A 186 34.52 5.47 -33.78
CA PRO A 186 34.23 6.34 -32.64
C PRO A 186 35.47 7.15 -32.20
N LYS A 187 35.28 8.17 -31.34
CA LYS A 187 36.42 8.86 -30.70
C LYS A 187 37.24 7.90 -29.84
N ASN A 188 38.55 8.13 -29.81
CA ASN A 188 39.45 7.48 -28.87
C ASN A 188 39.08 7.94 -27.44
N PRO A 189 38.94 7.05 -26.45
CA PRO A 189 38.65 7.44 -25.07
C PRO A 189 39.66 8.42 -24.45
N ALA A 190 40.90 8.47 -24.96
CA ALA A 190 41.89 9.47 -24.55
C ALA A 190 41.52 10.92 -24.94
N ASP A 191 40.67 11.10 -25.95
CA ASP A 191 40.21 12.41 -26.44
C ASP A 191 38.88 12.87 -25.80
N TYR A 192 38.33 12.09 -24.86
CA TYR A 192 37.06 12.41 -24.21
C TYR A 192 37.17 13.63 -23.29
N ARG A 193 36.05 14.38 -23.22
CA ARG A 193 35.93 15.64 -22.45
C ARG A 193 34.68 15.67 -21.58
N LEU A 194 33.65 14.95 -21.99
CA LEU A 194 32.37 14.75 -21.31
C LEU A 194 32.27 13.33 -20.78
N VAL A 195 32.44 12.29 -21.60
CA VAL A 195 32.37 10.89 -21.15
C VAL A 195 33.46 10.62 -20.11
N GLY A 196 33.10 9.93 -19.02
CA GLY A 196 33.99 9.75 -17.86
C GLY A 196 33.94 10.88 -16.83
N THR A 197 33.23 11.98 -17.09
CA THR A 197 33.03 13.07 -16.12
C THR A 197 31.68 13.01 -15.43
N ARG A 198 31.61 13.52 -14.19
CA ARG A 198 30.36 13.63 -13.41
C ARG A 198 29.46 14.69 -14.03
N GLN A 199 28.31 14.28 -14.59
CA GLN A 199 27.32 15.19 -15.18
C GLN A 199 26.02 15.18 -14.36
N ALA A 200 25.42 16.35 -14.17
CA ALA A 200 24.13 16.48 -13.50
C ALA A 200 23.01 15.82 -14.32
N ARG A 201 22.03 15.24 -13.65
CA ARG A 201 20.92 14.54 -14.30
C ARG A 201 19.93 15.51 -14.93
N VAL A 202 19.63 15.29 -16.21
CA VAL A 202 18.73 16.15 -17.00
C VAL A 202 17.26 16.05 -16.58
N ASP A 203 16.87 14.96 -15.91
CA ASP A 203 15.50 14.65 -15.53
C ASP A 203 15.10 15.11 -14.11
N ILE A 204 16.09 15.44 -13.24
CA ILE A 204 15.83 15.87 -11.86
C ILE A 204 15.15 17.24 -11.75
N PRO A 205 15.52 18.29 -12.51
CA PRO A 205 14.97 19.63 -12.30
C PRO A 205 13.44 19.68 -12.41
N ALA A 206 12.87 19.02 -13.42
CA ALA A 206 11.42 18.95 -13.63
C ALA A 206 10.71 18.20 -12.47
N LYS A 207 11.29 17.09 -12.02
CA LYS A 207 10.79 16.30 -10.88
C LYS A 207 10.80 17.10 -9.57
N LEU A 208 11.83 17.94 -9.37
CA LEU A 208 11.95 18.80 -8.19
C LEU A 208 11.00 20.01 -8.24
N ALA A 209 10.72 20.54 -9.43
CA ALA A 209 9.80 21.64 -9.63
C ALA A 209 8.31 21.25 -9.49
N GLY A 210 7.99 19.95 -9.58
CA GLY A 210 6.62 19.48 -9.70
C GLY A 210 6.03 19.69 -11.10
N ASP A 211 6.88 19.73 -12.12
CA ASP A 211 6.45 19.80 -13.52
C ASP A 211 5.74 18.50 -13.94
N LEU A 212 5.01 18.55 -15.07
CA LEU A 212 4.31 17.40 -15.64
C LEU A 212 5.29 16.31 -16.13
N VAL A 213 5.62 15.38 -15.24
CA VAL A 213 6.61 14.31 -15.45
C VAL A 213 6.00 12.91 -15.30
N PHE A 214 5.06 12.74 -14.38
CA PHE A 214 4.37 11.46 -14.13
C PHE A 214 2.97 11.46 -14.72
N VAL A 215 2.42 10.27 -15.01
CA VAL A 215 1.04 10.13 -15.54
C VAL A 215 0.00 10.66 -14.54
N HIS A 216 0.28 10.57 -13.24
CA HIS A 216 -0.59 11.00 -12.14
C HIS A 216 -0.99 12.48 -12.25
N ASP A 217 -0.11 13.31 -12.79
CA ASP A 217 -0.28 14.77 -12.90
C ASP A 217 -0.99 15.18 -14.20
N MET A 218 -1.15 14.25 -15.16
CA MET A 218 -1.77 14.55 -16.45
C MET A 218 -3.22 14.98 -16.33
N ARG A 219 -3.59 16.03 -17.06
CA ARG A 219 -4.97 16.52 -17.23
C ARG A 219 -5.18 16.82 -18.71
N VAL A 220 -6.21 16.23 -19.31
CA VAL A 220 -6.59 16.47 -20.73
C VAL A 220 -8.05 16.91 -20.82
N PRO A 221 -8.47 17.64 -21.88
CA PRO A 221 -9.86 18.03 -22.06
C PRO A 221 -10.79 16.80 -22.11
N GLY A 222 -11.91 16.85 -21.37
CA GLY A 222 -12.88 15.76 -21.33
C GLY A 222 -12.40 14.49 -20.61
N MET A 223 -11.27 14.53 -19.88
CA MET A 223 -10.76 13.39 -19.13
C MET A 223 -11.75 12.89 -18.08
N LEU A 224 -11.98 11.59 -18.08
CA LEU A 224 -12.74 10.86 -17.08
C LEU A 224 -11.80 10.03 -16.20
N HIS A 225 -12.29 9.59 -15.03
CA HIS A 225 -11.53 8.82 -14.07
C HIS A 225 -12.05 7.39 -14.00
N GLY A 226 -11.13 6.43 -14.12
CA GLY A 226 -11.43 5.00 -14.08
C GLY A 226 -10.88 4.32 -12.82
N ARG A 227 -11.60 3.29 -12.38
CA ARG A 227 -11.20 2.34 -11.34
C ARG A 227 -11.62 0.93 -11.77
N VAL A 228 -10.99 -0.10 -11.21
CA VAL A 228 -11.25 -1.50 -11.54
C VAL A 228 -11.56 -2.31 -10.29
N VAL A 229 -12.58 -3.17 -10.36
CA VAL A 229 -12.85 -4.16 -9.31
C VAL A 229 -12.13 -5.45 -9.72
N ARG A 230 -11.17 -5.87 -8.90
CA ARG A 230 -10.33 -7.04 -9.19
C ARG A 230 -11.02 -8.34 -8.71
N PRO A 231 -10.79 -9.48 -9.39
CA PRO A 231 -11.33 -10.78 -9.00
C PRO A 231 -10.69 -11.33 -7.69
N PRO A 232 -11.24 -12.41 -7.10
CA PRO A 232 -10.82 -12.88 -5.76
C PRO A 232 -9.50 -13.67 -5.74
N TYR A 233 -8.85 -13.94 -6.88
CA TYR A 233 -7.67 -14.81 -7.00
C TYR A 233 -6.34 -14.03 -7.10
N ALA A 234 -6.16 -13.02 -6.25
CA ALA A 234 -4.98 -12.14 -6.29
C ALA A 234 -3.65 -12.91 -6.10
N GLY A 235 -2.80 -12.87 -7.13
CA GLY A 235 -1.54 -13.61 -7.20
C GLY A 235 -1.56 -14.81 -8.16
N ALA A 236 -2.71 -15.20 -8.71
CA ALA A 236 -2.81 -16.21 -9.77
C ALA A 236 -2.79 -15.58 -11.18
N ASP A 237 -2.15 -16.24 -12.15
CA ASP A 237 -2.14 -15.87 -13.57
C ASP A 237 -2.42 -17.03 -14.55
N HIS A 238 -2.60 -18.25 -14.04
CA HIS A 238 -2.93 -19.43 -14.83
C HIS A 238 -4.11 -20.22 -14.22
N GLY A 239 -4.83 -20.97 -15.06
CA GLY A 239 -5.92 -21.88 -14.67
C GLY A 239 -7.29 -21.55 -15.26
N GLU A 240 -8.14 -22.58 -15.38
CA GLU A 240 -9.49 -22.54 -16.00
C GLU A 240 -10.43 -21.47 -15.42
N PHE A 241 -10.24 -21.08 -14.16
CA PHE A 241 -11.09 -20.10 -13.47
C PHE A 241 -10.82 -18.64 -13.90
N ILE A 242 -9.60 -18.33 -14.36
CA ILE A 242 -9.21 -16.95 -14.70
C ILE A 242 -9.96 -16.49 -15.96
N GLY A 243 -10.64 -15.34 -15.88
CA GLY A 243 -11.48 -14.85 -16.99
C GLY A 243 -12.79 -15.63 -17.17
N ASN A 244 -13.23 -16.35 -16.13
CA ASN A 244 -14.44 -17.18 -16.09
C ASN A 244 -15.15 -17.17 -14.72
N THR A 245 -14.60 -16.50 -13.70
CA THR A 245 -15.08 -16.54 -12.31
C THR A 245 -16.26 -15.58 -12.07
N LEU A 246 -16.44 -14.52 -12.85
CA LEU A 246 -17.56 -13.58 -12.67
C LEU A 246 -18.92 -14.30 -12.82
N GLU A 247 -19.83 -14.01 -11.90
CA GLU A 247 -21.21 -14.49 -11.91
C GLU A 247 -22.21 -13.36 -12.13
N ALA A 248 -22.11 -12.26 -11.38
CA ALA A 248 -23.01 -11.12 -11.49
C ALA A 248 -22.36 -9.79 -11.06
N VAL A 249 -22.88 -8.69 -11.59
CA VAL A 249 -22.57 -7.31 -11.18
C VAL A 249 -23.89 -6.59 -10.94
N ASP A 250 -24.08 -6.00 -9.75
CA ASP A 250 -25.26 -5.22 -9.38
C ASP A 250 -24.94 -3.72 -9.49
N GLU A 251 -25.10 -3.17 -10.70
CA GLU A 251 -24.87 -1.74 -10.98
C GLU A 251 -25.81 -0.82 -10.18
N ALA A 252 -26.96 -1.32 -9.71
CA ALA A 252 -27.88 -0.53 -8.91
C ALA A 252 -27.30 -0.19 -7.53
N SER A 253 -26.30 -0.93 -7.03
CA SER A 253 -25.64 -0.63 -5.75
C SER A 253 -24.91 0.72 -5.76
N ILE A 254 -24.45 1.18 -6.93
CA ILE A 254 -23.74 2.47 -7.10
C ILE A 254 -24.58 3.56 -7.77
N ALA A 255 -25.84 3.30 -8.11
CA ALA A 255 -26.69 4.23 -8.85
C ALA A 255 -26.99 5.56 -8.11
N HIS A 256 -26.68 5.62 -6.82
CA HIS A 256 -26.79 6.82 -5.99
C HIS A 256 -25.56 7.75 -6.08
N ILE A 257 -24.44 7.27 -6.65
CA ILE A 257 -23.19 8.03 -6.80
C ILE A 257 -23.29 8.90 -8.07
N PRO A 258 -23.13 10.22 -7.98
CA PRO A 258 -23.31 11.10 -9.13
C PRO A 258 -22.15 11.01 -10.14
N GLY A 259 -22.44 11.22 -11.43
CA GLY A 259 -21.41 11.34 -12.47
C GLY A 259 -20.75 10.02 -12.89
N ILE A 260 -21.30 8.85 -12.51
CA ILE A 260 -20.91 7.57 -13.13
C ILE A 260 -21.29 7.58 -14.62
N ARG A 261 -20.35 7.16 -15.47
CA ARG A 261 -20.49 7.14 -16.94
C ARG A 261 -20.73 5.75 -17.49
N ALA A 262 -20.03 4.74 -16.95
CA ALA A 262 -20.17 3.36 -17.38
C ALA A 262 -19.67 2.40 -16.28
N VAL A 263 -20.29 1.22 -16.21
CA VAL A 263 -19.66 0.01 -15.71
C VAL A 263 -19.33 -0.86 -16.92
N VAL A 264 -18.08 -1.30 -17.02
CA VAL A 264 -17.53 -2.03 -18.16
C VAL A 264 -17.19 -3.44 -17.71
N VAL A 265 -17.92 -4.42 -18.22
CA VAL A 265 -17.79 -5.83 -17.84
C VAL A 265 -17.35 -6.65 -19.05
N VAL A 266 -16.19 -7.28 -18.95
CA VAL A 266 -15.66 -8.21 -19.96
C VAL A 266 -15.06 -9.42 -19.25
N ARG A 267 -15.87 -10.48 -19.09
CA ARG A 267 -15.51 -11.66 -18.27
C ARG A 267 -15.11 -11.22 -16.85
N ASP A 268 -13.88 -11.49 -16.40
CA ASP A 268 -13.45 -11.15 -15.03
C ASP A 268 -12.85 -9.74 -14.94
N PHE A 269 -12.80 -8.99 -16.06
CA PHE A 269 -12.55 -7.57 -16.03
C PHE A 269 -13.85 -6.81 -15.69
N VAL A 270 -13.86 -6.14 -14.55
CA VAL A 270 -14.93 -5.20 -14.15
C VAL A 270 -14.27 -3.86 -13.87
N GLY A 271 -14.67 -2.82 -14.62
CA GLY A 271 -14.19 -1.46 -14.42
C GLY A 271 -15.31 -0.44 -14.42
N ILE A 272 -15.05 0.73 -13.82
CA ILE A 272 -16.01 1.80 -13.59
C ILE A 272 -15.38 3.09 -14.10
N VAL A 273 -16.16 3.91 -14.80
CA VAL A 273 -15.74 5.24 -15.28
C VAL A 273 -16.66 6.29 -14.68
N ALA A 274 -16.10 7.38 -14.15
CA ALA A 274 -16.84 8.52 -13.62
C ALA A 274 -16.24 9.87 -14.04
N GLU A 275 -17.03 10.94 -13.91
CA GLU A 275 -16.59 12.33 -14.12
C GLU A 275 -15.53 12.80 -13.10
N ARG A 276 -15.52 12.21 -11.90
CA ARG A 276 -14.66 12.59 -10.77
C ARG A 276 -13.96 11.37 -10.18
N GLU A 277 -12.74 11.57 -9.69
CA GLU A 277 -11.90 10.48 -9.20
C GLU A 277 -12.45 9.81 -7.95
N GLU A 278 -12.87 10.62 -6.99
CA GLU A 278 -13.44 10.16 -5.72
C GLU A 278 -14.76 9.39 -5.93
N HIS A 279 -15.53 9.72 -6.98
CA HIS A 279 -16.75 8.97 -7.32
C HIS A 279 -16.43 7.62 -7.95
N ALA A 280 -15.41 7.54 -8.83
CA ALA A 280 -14.94 6.27 -9.36
C ALA A 280 -14.37 5.37 -8.24
N GLU A 281 -13.67 5.95 -7.27
CA GLU A 281 -13.13 5.22 -6.12
C GLU A 281 -14.22 4.78 -5.13
N GLN A 282 -15.20 5.63 -4.84
CA GLN A 282 -16.36 5.27 -4.04
C GLN A 282 -17.13 4.12 -4.72
N ALA A 283 -17.43 4.25 -6.01
CA ALA A 283 -18.13 3.21 -6.76
C ALA A 283 -17.34 1.89 -6.82
N MET A 284 -16.01 1.92 -6.89
CA MET A 284 -15.18 0.71 -6.82
C MET A 284 -15.31 -0.04 -5.48
N ARG A 285 -15.52 0.69 -4.37
CA ARG A 285 -15.75 0.09 -3.04
C ARG A 285 -17.18 -0.39 -2.84
N GLU A 286 -18.16 0.28 -3.46
CA GLU A 286 -19.59 0.04 -3.24
C GLU A 286 -20.26 -0.85 -4.32
N LEU A 287 -19.60 -1.11 -5.46
CA LEU A 287 -20.10 -2.00 -6.50
C LEU A 287 -20.16 -3.44 -6.00
N ARG A 288 -21.37 -4.00 -5.95
CA ARG A 288 -21.60 -5.38 -5.53
C ARG A 288 -21.32 -6.32 -6.71
N VAL A 289 -20.25 -7.11 -6.57
CA VAL A 289 -19.84 -8.11 -7.56
C VAL A 289 -19.88 -9.50 -6.93
N THR A 290 -20.50 -10.45 -7.62
CA THR A 290 -20.57 -11.86 -7.20
C THR A 290 -19.61 -12.70 -8.05
N TRP A 291 -18.78 -13.47 -7.37
CA TRP A 291 -17.74 -14.32 -7.95
C TRP A 291 -18.01 -15.78 -7.60
N LYS A 292 -17.80 -16.68 -8.56
CA LYS A 292 -17.87 -18.13 -8.35
C LYS A 292 -16.76 -18.58 -7.39
N PRO A 293 -16.95 -19.72 -6.69
CA PRO A 293 -15.85 -20.39 -6.00
C PRO A 293 -14.71 -20.75 -6.97
N TRP A 294 -13.47 -20.63 -6.49
CA TRP A 294 -12.24 -20.98 -7.21
C TRP A 294 -11.35 -21.83 -6.27
N PRO A 295 -10.36 -22.60 -6.78
CA PRO A 295 -9.72 -23.66 -5.99
C PRO A 295 -8.76 -23.18 -4.89
N GLY A 296 -8.39 -21.90 -4.84
CA GLY A 296 -7.30 -21.40 -4.00
C GLY A 296 -5.93 -21.53 -4.67
N MET A 297 -4.90 -20.97 -4.03
CA MET A 297 -3.50 -21.13 -4.42
C MET A 297 -2.82 -22.24 -3.60
N PRO A 298 -1.70 -22.83 -4.08
CA PRO A 298 -0.88 -23.73 -3.27
C PRO A 298 -0.45 -23.12 -1.94
N ASP A 299 -0.21 -23.97 -0.94
CA ASP A 299 0.27 -23.51 0.36
C ASP A 299 1.74 -23.07 0.29
N LEU A 300 1.98 -21.79 0.57
CA LEU A 300 3.30 -21.16 0.51
C LEU A 300 3.90 -20.87 1.89
N ARG A 301 3.37 -21.50 2.96
CA ARG A 301 3.99 -21.44 4.30
C ARG A 301 5.38 -22.09 4.35
N ASP A 302 5.59 -23.14 3.58
CA ASP A 302 6.91 -23.71 3.29
C ASP A 302 7.23 -23.53 1.81
N VAL A 303 7.90 -22.42 1.49
CA VAL A 303 8.32 -22.08 0.12
C VAL A 303 9.29 -23.11 -0.44
N ALA A 304 10.16 -23.72 0.38
CA ALA A 304 11.12 -24.70 -0.09
C ALA A 304 10.41 -25.99 -0.52
N GLN A 305 9.47 -26.48 0.29
CA GLN A 305 8.70 -27.67 -0.07
C GLN A 305 7.78 -27.42 -1.27
N ALA A 306 7.10 -26.26 -1.32
CA ALA A 306 6.27 -25.88 -2.47
C ALA A 306 7.06 -25.81 -3.80
N LEU A 307 8.35 -25.42 -3.75
CA LEU A 307 9.24 -25.42 -4.91
C LEU A 307 9.74 -26.82 -5.32
N ARG A 308 9.88 -27.77 -4.37
CA ARG A 308 10.19 -29.18 -4.68
C ARG A 308 8.99 -29.92 -5.25
N ASP A 309 7.79 -29.62 -4.76
CA ASP A 309 6.54 -30.26 -5.19
C ASP A 309 6.05 -29.73 -6.56
N ASN A 310 6.58 -28.58 -7.02
CA ASN A 310 6.20 -27.99 -8.31
C ASN A 310 6.78 -28.77 -9.49
N PRO A 311 5.97 -29.24 -10.46
CA PRO A 311 6.48 -29.98 -11.62
C PRO A 311 7.52 -29.19 -12.42
N SER A 312 8.66 -29.84 -12.68
CA SER A 312 9.81 -29.21 -13.31
C SER A 312 10.47 -30.11 -14.35
N THR A 313 11.26 -29.51 -15.25
CA THR A 313 12.16 -30.22 -16.17
C THR A 313 13.59 -29.86 -15.83
N GLN A 314 14.39 -30.83 -15.42
CA GLN A 314 15.80 -30.60 -15.12
C GLN A 314 16.62 -30.44 -16.40
N ARG A 315 17.49 -29.42 -16.41
CA ARG A 315 18.43 -29.08 -17.47
C ARG A 315 19.84 -28.98 -16.90
N LEU A 316 20.74 -29.84 -17.38
CA LEU A 316 22.16 -29.82 -17.06
C LEU A 316 22.86 -28.71 -17.86
N LEU A 317 23.56 -27.81 -17.17
CA LEU A 317 24.25 -26.65 -17.76
C LEU A 317 25.77 -26.83 -17.82
N VAL A 318 26.34 -27.44 -16.77
CA VAL A 318 27.77 -27.71 -16.59
C VAL A 318 27.91 -29.10 -15.95
N ASP A 319 28.88 -29.87 -16.43
CA ASP A 319 29.29 -31.17 -15.86
C ASP A 319 30.79 -31.34 -16.20
N GLU A 320 31.63 -30.83 -15.31
CA GLU A 320 33.10 -30.71 -15.45
C GLU A 320 33.76 -31.53 -14.33
N GLY A 321 34.75 -32.38 -14.66
CA GLY A 321 35.46 -33.24 -13.69
C GLY A 321 34.77 -34.58 -13.38
N ASP A 322 35.12 -35.19 -12.25
CA ASP A 322 34.48 -36.39 -11.67
C ASP A 322 33.79 -36.01 -10.36
N VAL A 323 32.62 -35.39 -10.48
CA VAL A 323 31.86 -34.85 -9.34
C VAL A 323 31.43 -35.96 -8.38
N ASP A 324 30.95 -37.10 -8.89
CA ASP A 324 30.45 -38.19 -8.06
C ASP A 324 31.59 -38.91 -7.32
N GLY A 325 32.73 -39.14 -7.99
CA GLY A 325 33.93 -39.69 -7.37
C GLY A 325 34.58 -38.75 -6.36
N ALA A 326 34.66 -37.45 -6.68
CA ALA A 326 35.19 -36.44 -5.76
C ALA A 326 34.30 -36.22 -4.53
N MET A 327 32.97 -36.29 -4.67
CA MET A 327 32.04 -36.28 -3.55
C MET A 327 32.20 -37.51 -2.64
N ALA A 328 32.34 -38.70 -3.22
CA ALA A 328 32.60 -39.93 -2.46
C ALA A 328 33.98 -39.90 -1.74
N ALA A 329 34.93 -39.11 -2.22
CA ALA A 329 36.26 -38.92 -1.64
C ALA A 329 36.38 -37.70 -0.70
N ALA A 330 35.33 -36.89 -0.54
CA ALA A 330 35.35 -35.69 0.28
C ALA A 330 35.62 -36.03 1.76
N ALA A 331 36.65 -35.43 2.35
CA ALA A 331 37.00 -35.63 3.76
C ALA A 331 35.98 -34.95 4.70
N GLN A 332 35.35 -33.87 4.23
CA GLN A 332 34.27 -33.16 4.93
C GLN A 332 33.15 -32.82 3.93
N PRO A 333 32.14 -33.68 3.78
CA PRO A 333 30.92 -33.38 3.01
C PRO A 333 30.11 -32.25 3.66
N MET A 334 29.53 -31.37 2.85
CA MET A 334 28.89 -30.12 3.28
C MET A 334 27.62 -29.82 2.49
N GLN A 335 26.68 -30.76 2.35
CA GLN A 335 25.37 -30.48 1.72
C GLN A 335 24.65 -29.29 2.38
N ARG A 336 24.09 -28.37 1.58
CA ARG A 336 23.35 -27.17 2.02
C ARG A 336 22.12 -26.89 1.16
N THR A 337 21.10 -26.33 1.80
CA THR A 337 19.92 -25.74 1.16
C THR A 337 19.85 -24.25 1.49
N TYR A 338 19.58 -23.43 0.49
CA TYR A 338 19.30 -22.00 0.59
C TYR A 338 17.94 -21.70 -0.05
N VAL A 339 17.19 -20.77 0.53
CA VAL A 339 15.82 -20.45 0.09
C VAL A 339 15.66 -18.95 -0.07
N TRP A 340 15.17 -18.50 -1.21
CA TRP A 340 14.83 -17.11 -1.48
C TRP A 340 13.30 -16.91 -1.46
N PRO A 341 12.77 -15.92 -0.72
CA PRO A 341 11.34 -15.68 -0.61
C PRO A 341 10.73 -15.00 -1.85
N TYR A 342 9.40 -15.07 -2.00
CA TYR A 342 8.69 -14.15 -2.88
C TYR A 342 8.82 -12.71 -2.36
N GLN A 343 9.10 -11.77 -3.26
CA GLN A 343 9.24 -10.34 -3.01
C GLN A 343 8.40 -9.54 -4.02
N MET A 344 8.21 -8.24 -3.82
CA MET A 344 7.47 -7.36 -4.75
C MET A 344 8.33 -6.16 -5.16
N HIS A 345 7.91 -5.45 -6.22
CA HIS A 345 8.59 -4.23 -6.65
C HIS A 345 8.26 -3.07 -5.72
N ALA A 346 7.05 -3.07 -5.11
CA ALA A 346 6.61 -2.11 -4.10
C ALA A 346 6.94 -0.67 -4.51
N SER A 347 6.43 -0.25 -5.65
CA SER A 347 6.71 1.09 -6.20
C SER A 347 6.09 2.18 -5.31
N ILE A 348 6.79 3.30 -5.07
CA ILE A 348 6.36 4.34 -4.12
C ILE A 348 5.03 4.99 -4.55
N GLY A 349 4.86 5.27 -5.83
CA GLY A 349 3.56 5.58 -6.41
C GLY A 349 2.88 4.32 -6.96
N PRO A 350 1.58 4.08 -6.66
CA PRO A 350 0.80 3.05 -7.35
C PRO A 350 0.73 3.32 -8.86
N SER A 351 0.60 2.26 -9.65
CA SER A 351 0.59 2.35 -11.11
C SER A 351 -0.57 3.20 -11.64
N CYS A 352 -0.28 4.01 -12.65
CA CYS A 352 -1.23 4.90 -13.30
C CYS A 352 -1.00 4.92 -14.83
N ALA A 353 -2.10 4.99 -15.57
CA ALA A 353 -2.12 5.20 -17.02
C ALA A 353 -3.25 6.17 -17.42
N LEU A 354 -3.08 6.83 -18.55
CA LEU A 354 -4.13 7.56 -19.25
C LEU A 354 -4.23 6.98 -20.66
N ALA A 355 -5.44 6.65 -21.11
CA ALA A 355 -5.68 6.21 -22.48
C ALA A 355 -6.72 7.09 -23.17
N GLU A 356 -6.51 7.32 -24.47
CA GLU A 356 -7.42 8.00 -25.38
C GLU A 356 -7.72 7.06 -26.56
N TRP A 357 -9.01 6.80 -26.80
CA TRP A 357 -9.47 5.96 -27.90
C TRP A 357 -10.22 6.80 -28.94
N GLN A 358 -9.87 6.61 -30.21
CA GLN A 358 -10.52 7.26 -31.35
C GLN A 358 -11.06 6.18 -32.31
N PRO A 359 -12.33 6.27 -32.76
CA PRO A 359 -12.88 5.34 -33.75
C PRO A 359 -12.15 5.42 -35.10
N ALA A 360 -12.01 4.30 -35.80
CA ALA A 360 -11.36 4.24 -37.10
C ALA A 360 -12.00 5.19 -38.15
N ASP A 361 -11.21 6.13 -38.65
CA ASP A 361 -11.53 7.03 -39.77
C ASP A 361 -10.84 6.63 -41.08
N GLY A 362 -9.76 5.84 -41.00
CA GLY A 362 -9.03 5.25 -42.11
C GLY A 362 -7.52 5.40 -41.95
N SER A 363 -6.82 4.32 -41.61
CA SER A 363 -5.36 4.25 -41.39
C SER A 363 -4.76 5.12 -40.27
N GLY A 364 -5.58 5.86 -39.51
CA GLY A 364 -5.15 6.64 -38.35
C GLY A 364 -4.76 5.82 -37.12
N MET A 365 -4.17 6.53 -36.15
CA MET A 365 -3.89 6.07 -34.79
C MET A 365 -5.21 5.93 -34.01
N GLN A 366 -5.53 4.74 -33.48
CA GLN A 366 -6.79 4.49 -32.78
C GLN A 366 -6.66 4.54 -31.25
N LEU A 367 -5.49 4.20 -30.70
CA LEU A 367 -5.23 4.25 -29.26
C LEU A 367 -3.96 5.05 -28.99
N ARG A 368 -4.05 6.07 -28.15
CA ARG A 368 -2.89 6.67 -27.48
C ARG A 368 -2.93 6.34 -26.00
N CYS A 369 -1.81 5.89 -25.44
CA CYS A 369 -1.70 5.52 -24.04
C CYS A 369 -0.44 6.14 -23.42
N TRP A 370 -0.60 6.96 -22.39
CA TRP A 370 0.47 7.50 -21.58
C TRP A 370 0.68 6.57 -20.38
N ALA A 371 1.87 5.97 -20.28
CA ALA A 371 2.13 4.91 -19.31
C ALA A 371 3.53 5.00 -18.68
N GLY A 372 3.61 4.58 -17.42
CA GLY A 372 4.86 4.37 -16.68
C GLY A 372 5.63 3.09 -17.07
N SER A 373 5.36 2.50 -18.24
CA SER A 373 5.88 1.19 -18.66
C SER A 373 7.41 1.12 -18.79
N GLN A 374 7.98 -0.01 -18.35
CA GLN A 374 9.38 -0.38 -18.60
C GLN A 374 9.62 -0.84 -20.05
N ASN A 375 8.58 -1.32 -20.73
CA ASN A 375 8.66 -2.05 -21.98
C ASN A 375 7.67 -1.50 -23.04
N PRO A 376 7.76 -0.22 -23.47
CA PRO A 376 6.71 0.44 -24.25
C PRO A 376 6.29 -0.29 -25.54
N HIS A 377 7.24 -0.85 -26.30
CA HIS A 377 6.93 -1.61 -27.52
C HIS A 377 6.25 -2.97 -27.24
N VAL A 378 6.54 -3.61 -26.11
CA VAL A 378 5.85 -4.84 -25.70
C VAL A 378 4.43 -4.51 -25.24
N LEU A 379 4.27 -3.45 -24.44
CA LEU A 379 2.96 -2.94 -24.05
C LEU A 379 2.12 -2.54 -25.27
N ARG A 380 2.72 -1.87 -26.28
CA ARG A 380 2.05 -1.53 -27.54
C ARG A 380 1.49 -2.78 -28.24
N ALA A 381 2.25 -3.87 -28.31
CA ALA A 381 1.80 -5.13 -28.90
C ALA A 381 0.69 -5.81 -28.08
N ASP A 382 0.80 -5.82 -26.74
CA ASP A 382 -0.23 -6.34 -25.84
C ASP A 382 -1.54 -5.54 -25.93
N LEU A 383 -1.45 -4.20 -25.99
CA LEU A 383 -2.59 -3.31 -26.19
C LEU A 383 -3.22 -3.53 -27.57
N ALA A 384 -2.44 -3.59 -28.65
CA ALA A 384 -2.95 -3.85 -29.99
C ALA A 384 -3.75 -5.17 -30.04
N LYS A 385 -3.21 -6.22 -29.42
CA LYS A 385 -3.86 -7.53 -29.27
C LYS A 385 -5.15 -7.46 -28.45
N LEU A 386 -5.15 -6.75 -27.31
CA LEU A 386 -6.33 -6.55 -26.46
C LEU A 386 -7.44 -5.74 -27.15
N MET A 387 -7.05 -4.81 -28.01
CA MET A 387 -7.98 -3.91 -28.69
C MET A 387 -8.45 -4.43 -30.04
N GLY A 388 -7.75 -5.41 -30.62
CA GLY A 388 -8.09 -6.01 -31.92
C GLY A 388 -7.74 -5.09 -33.09
N VAL A 389 -6.60 -4.38 -32.99
CA VAL A 389 -6.08 -3.43 -34.00
C VAL A 389 -4.64 -3.78 -34.37
N ASP A 390 -4.15 -3.25 -35.49
CA ASP A 390 -2.73 -3.37 -35.84
C ASP A 390 -1.86 -2.57 -34.87
N ASP A 391 -0.64 -3.02 -34.60
CA ASP A 391 0.22 -2.40 -33.58
C ASP A 391 0.61 -0.95 -33.93
N VAL A 392 0.75 -0.63 -35.21
CA VAL A 392 0.99 0.74 -35.71
C VAL A 392 -0.18 1.70 -35.48
N GLN A 393 -1.35 1.20 -35.05
CA GLN A 393 -2.50 2.02 -34.63
C GLN A 393 -2.53 2.27 -33.11
N VAL A 394 -1.47 1.89 -32.40
CA VAL A 394 -1.29 2.12 -30.96
C VAL A 394 -0.02 2.93 -30.69
N ASP A 395 -0.16 4.06 -30.01
CA ASP A 395 0.93 4.94 -29.58
C ASP A 395 1.06 4.89 -28.05
N VAL A 396 2.05 4.14 -27.57
CA VAL A 396 2.49 4.23 -26.17
C VAL A 396 3.48 5.39 -26.04
N VAL A 397 3.04 6.43 -25.33
CA VAL A 397 3.84 7.60 -24.94
C VAL A 397 4.45 7.32 -23.57
N ARG A 398 5.79 7.44 -23.48
CA ARG A 398 6.53 7.12 -22.25
C ARG A 398 6.53 8.32 -21.31
N MET A 399 5.85 8.17 -20.17
CA MET A 399 5.95 9.08 -19.01
C MET A 399 6.83 8.44 -17.93
N GLU A 400 7.41 9.22 -17.02
CA GLU A 400 8.25 8.66 -15.95
C GLU A 400 7.47 7.74 -15.01
N ALA A 401 8.16 6.76 -14.40
CA ALA A 401 7.57 5.80 -13.47
C ALA A 401 7.87 6.17 -12.02
N ALA A 402 6.85 6.08 -11.14
CA ALA A 402 6.96 6.39 -9.70
C ALA A 402 7.57 5.24 -8.87
N GLY A 403 8.63 4.61 -9.41
CA GLY A 403 9.08 3.26 -9.05
C GLY A 403 8.76 2.26 -10.16
N CYS A 404 9.61 1.24 -10.30
CA CYS A 404 9.52 0.23 -11.35
C CYS A 404 10.38 -0.98 -10.95
N TYR A 405 11.71 -0.83 -10.95
CA TYR A 405 12.68 -1.85 -10.50
C TYR A 405 12.56 -3.22 -11.19
N GLY A 406 11.93 -3.25 -12.37
CA GLY A 406 11.31 -4.45 -12.93
C GLY A 406 9.90 -4.16 -13.46
N ARG A 407 9.22 -5.17 -14.00
CA ARG A 407 7.85 -4.98 -14.54
C ARG A 407 6.81 -5.07 -13.42
N ASN A 408 6.40 -3.94 -12.85
CA ASN A 408 5.30 -3.80 -11.88
C ASN A 408 3.92 -3.70 -12.59
N GLY A 409 2.90 -3.18 -11.91
CA GLY A 409 1.53 -3.02 -12.45
C GLY A 409 1.34 -1.98 -13.57
N ALA A 410 2.39 -1.28 -14.03
CA ALA A 410 2.28 -0.18 -15.00
C ALA A 410 1.70 -0.62 -16.36
N ASP A 411 2.02 -1.84 -16.81
CA ASP A 411 1.48 -2.40 -18.06
C ASP A 411 0.01 -2.85 -17.87
N ASP A 412 -0.33 -3.36 -16.69
CA ASP A 412 -1.67 -3.85 -16.36
C ASP A 412 -2.68 -2.69 -16.31
N VAL A 413 -2.33 -1.59 -15.66
CA VAL A 413 -3.20 -0.40 -15.57
C VAL A 413 -3.33 0.35 -16.90
N ALA A 414 -2.33 0.26 -17.78
CA ALA A 414 -2.41 0.79 -19.14
C ALA A 414 -3.46 0.02 -19.97
N ALA A 415 -3.49 -1.30 -19.81
CA ALA A 415 -4.51 -2.13 -20.44
C ALA A 415 -5.91 -1.91 -19.85
N ASP A 416 -6.02 -1.70 -18.52
CA ASP A 416 -7.28 -1.27 -17.88
C ASP A 416 -7.78 0.05 -18.48
N ALA A 417 -6.90 1.06 -18.60
CA ALA A 417 -7.23 2.37 -19.16
C ALA A 417 -7.69 2.28 -20.61
N ALA A 418 -7.01 1.50 -21.46
CA ALA A 418 -7.38 1.32 -22.86
C ALA A 418 -8.78 0.71 -23.02
N LEU A 419 -9.12 -0.31 -22.23
CA LEU A 419 -10.45 -0.93 -22.23
C LEU A 419 -11.54 0.08 -21.84
N LEU A 420 -11.32 0.86 -20.79
CA LEU A 420 -12.28 1.85 -20.32
C LEU A 420 -12.44 3.02 -21.31
N ALA A 421 -11.34 3.56 -21.85
CA ALA A 421 -11.36 4.64 -22.83
C ALA A 421 -12.15 4.26 -24.09
N ARG A 422 -11.97 3.03 -24.61
CA ARG A 422 -12.77 2.53 -25.74
C ARG A 422 -14.25 2.38 -25.41
N ALA A 423 -14.59 1.94 -24.20
CA ALA A 423 -15.97 1.74 -23.78
C ALA A 423 -16.77 3.06 -23.70
N VAL A 424 -16.13 4.18 -23.34
CA VAL A 424 -16.78 5.49 -23.21
C VAL A 424 -16.51 6.47 -24.36
N GLY A 425 -15.54 6.19 -25.23
CA GLY A 425 -15.17 7.07 -26.35
C GLY A 425 -14.58 8.41 -25.91
N ALA A 426 -13.87 8.43 -24.77
CA ALA A 426 -13.26 9.63 -24.18
C ALA A 426 -11.96 9.25 -23.44
N PRO A 427 -11.06 10.22 -23.16
CA PRO A 427 -9.84 9.94 -22.40
C PRO A 427 -10.15 9.47 -20.97
N VAL A 428 -9.56 8.35 -20.53
CA VAL A 428 -9.75 7.80 -19.18
C VAL A 428 -8.41 7.64 -18.46
N ARG A 429 -8.26 8.29 -17.30
CA ARG A 429 -7.13 8.08 -16.38
C ARG A 429 -7.49 6.97 -15.38
N VAL A 430 -6.71 5.90 -15.33
CA VAL A 430 -6.85 4.82 -14.34
C VAL A 430 -5.64 4.82 -13.42
N GLN A 431 -5.88 4.70 -12.13
CA GLN A 431 -4.86 4.58 -11.10
C GLN A 431 -5.27 3.46 -10.14
N LEU A 432 -4.32 2.56 -9.84
CA LEU A 432 -4.52 1.50 -8.85
C LEU A 432 -4.46 2.08 -7.43
N SER A 433 -5.20 1.48 -6.50
CA SER A 433 -4.97 1.72 -5.08
C SER A 433 -3.68 1.00 -4.61
N ARG A 434 -3.15 1.35 -3.43
CA ARG A 434 -1.98 0.66 -2.84
C ARG A 434 -2.25 -0.83 -2.65
N GLU A 435 -3.44 -1.15 -2.18
CA GLU A 435 -3.93 -2.51 -1.93
C GLU A 435 -4.13 -3.30 -3.21
N GLN A 436 -4.40 -2.63 -4.33
CA GLN A 436 -4.46 -3.24 -5.65
C GLN A 436 -3.06 -3.46 -6.24
N GLU A 437 -2.16 -2.49 -6.14
CA GLU A 437 -0.76 -2.64 -6.58
C GLU A 437 -0.09 -3.80 -5.86
N HIS A 438 -0.02 -3.77 -4.52
CA HIS A 438 0.67 -4.82 -3.75
C HIS A 438 0.02 -6.20 -3.94
N ALA A 439 -1.30 -6.29 -4.09
CA ALA A 439 -1.98 -7.55 -4.37
C ALA A 439 -1.64 -8.09 -5.77
N TRP A 440 -1.75 -7.26 -6.82
CA TRP A 440 -1.77 -7.70 -8.21
C TRP A 440 -0.49 -7.48 -9.01
N GLU A 441 0.44 -6.62 -8.57
CA GLU A 441 1.75 -6.48 -9.21
C GLU A 441 2.41 -7.88 -9.29
N PRO A 442 3.01 -8.24 -10.42
CA PRO A 442 3.64 -9.56 -10.54
C PRO A 442 4.88 -9.59 -9.63
N LYS A 443 5.06 -10.66 -8.87
CA LYS A 443 6.07 -10.75 -7.79
C LYS A 443 7.47 -11.07 -8.33
N GLY A 444 8.51 -10.71 -7.59
CA GLY A 444 9.82 -11.36 -7.73
C GLY A 444 9.71 -12.81 -7.26
N ALA A 445 10.04 -13.76 -8.14
CA ALA A 445 9.87 -15.18 -7.86
C ALA A 445 10.79 -15.68 -6.73
N ALA A 446 10.27 -16.59 -5.91
CA ALA A 446 11.05 -17.37 -4.97
C ALA A 446 12.05 -18.30 -5.69
N GLN A 447 13.07 -18.76 -4.98
CA GLN A 447 14.07 -19.68 -5.53
C GLN A 447 14.55 -20.66 -4.46
N LEU A 448 14.72 -21.92 -4.85
CA LEU A 448 15.37 -22.94 -4.03
C LEU A 448 16.72 -23.26 -4.66
N MET A 449 17.76 -23.33 -3.84
CA MET A 449 19.14 -23.57 -4.26
C MET A 449 19.74 -24.62 -3.33
N GLU A 450 20.20 -25.72 -3.91
CA GLU A 450 20.75 -26.86 -3.20
C GLU A 450 22.17 -27.08 -3.70
N ILE A 451 23.12 -27.16 -2.77
CA ILE A 451 24.54 -27.41 -3.05
C ILE A 451 24.92 -28.68 -2.33
N ASP A 452 25.41 -29.67 -3.08
CA ASP A 452 26.24 -30.73 -2.53
C ASP A 452 27.71 -30.49 -2.89
N GLY A 453 28.61 -30.87 -2.00
CA GLY A 453 30.00 -30.44 -2.06
C GLY A 453 30.75 -30.74 -0.77
N GLY A 454 31.99 -30.27 -0.69
CA GLY A 454 32.79 -30.44 0.53
C GLY A 454 34.25 -30.08 0.36
N LEU A 455 35.04 -30.43 1.37
CA LEU A 455 36.49 -30.24 1.38
C LEU A 455 37.25 -31.57 1.31
N MET A 456 38.38 -31.54 0.64
CA MET A 456 39.44 -32.54 0.71
C MET A 456 40.23 -32.38 2.02
N ALA A 457 40.99 -33.40 2.40
CA ALA A 457 41.79 -33.38 3.64
C ALA A 457 42.90 -32.30 3.68
N ASP A 458 43.24 -31.69 2.53
CA ASP A 458 44.18 -30.57 2.41
C ASP A 458 43.50 -29.19 2.43
N GLY A 459 42.18 -29.13 2.64
CA GLY A 459 41.39 -27.90 2.67
C GLY A 459 41.05 -27.30 1.30
N ARG A 460 41.32 -28.00 0.18
CA ARG A 460 40.77 -27.65 -1.13
C ARG A 460 39.33 -28.12 -1.27
N VAL A 461 38.55 -27.46 -2.13
CA VAL A 461 37.19 -27.89 -2.48
C VAL A 461 37.26 -29.22 -3.24
N ALA A 462 36.49 -30.21 -2.78
CA ALA A 462 36.41 -31.53 -3.41
C ALA A 462 35.57 -31.49 -4.69
N ALA A 463 34.33 -31.04 -4.56
CA ALA A 463 33.39 -30.84 -5.67
C ALA A 463 32.36 -29.76 -5.33
N TYR A 464 31.65 -29.31 -6.36
CA TYR A 464 30.54 -28.36 -6.29
C TYR A 464 29.42 -28.81 -7.22
N ASP A 465 28.41 -29.49 -6.69
CA ASP A 465 27.18 -29.87 -7.40
C ASP A 465 26.05 -28.91 -6.98
N PHE A 466 25.71 -27.96 -7.85
CA PHE A 466 24.67 -26.97 -7.60
C PHE A 466 23.41 -27.26 -8.42
N GLU A 467 22.27 -27.18 -7.75
CA GLU A 467 20.96 -27.33 -8.33
C GLU A 467 20.06 -26.16 -7.93
N THR A 468 19.33 -25.58 -8.89
CA THR A 468 18.39 -24.51 -8.57
C THR A 468 17.03 -24.64 -9.24
N SER A 469 16.00 -24.38 -8.45
CA SER A 469 14.58 -24.44 -8.79
C SER A 469 14.01 -23.01 -8.76
N TYR A 470 13.66 -22.48 -9.94
CA TYR A 470 13.20 -21.11 -10.12
C TYR A 470 11.91 -21.07 -10.98
N PRO A 471 10.76 -20.66 -10.42
CA PRO A 471 9.53 -20.49 -11.17
C PRO A 471 9.63 -19.39 -12.23
N SER A 472 9.04 -19.66 -13.38
CA SER A 472 9.00 -18.75 -14.52
C SER A 472 8.38 -17.39 -14.16
N ASN A 473 9.00 -16.31 -14.63
CA ASN A 473 8.61 -14.93 -14.32
C ASN A 473 8.13 -14.16 -15.57
N GLY A 474 7.45 -14.86 -16.47
CA GLY A 474 6.93 -14.34 -17.74
C GLY A 474 5.45 -13.93 -17.71
N ALA A 475 4.94 -13.42 -16.58
CA ALA A 475 3.51 -13.12 -16.42
C ALA A 475 2.96 -12.21 -17.54
N PRO A 476 1.85 -12.56 -18.22
CA PRO A 476 1.21 -11.69 -19.21
C PRO A 476 0.64 -10.39 -18.61
N THR A 477 0.29 -9.42 -19.47
CA THR A 477 -0.49 -8.24 -19.07
C THR A 477 -1.89 -8.67 -18.62
N LEU A 478 -2.28 -8.29 -17.40
CA LEU A 478 -3.39 -8.89 -16.65
C LEU A 478 -4.73 -8.85 -17.41
N ALA A 479 -5.03 -7.72 -18.06
CA ALA A 479 -6.27 -7.57 -18.82
C ALA A 479 -6.41 -8.60 -19.96
N LEU A 480 -5.32 -9.06 -20.59
CA LEU A 480 -5.37 -10.12 -21.62
C LEU A 480 -5.89 -11.45 -21.04
N LEU A 481 -5.59 -11.73 -19.77
CA LEU A 481 -6.02 -12.93 -19.06
C LEU A 481 -7.47 -12.80 -18.57
N LEU A 482 -7.80 -11.67 -17.92
CA LEU A 482 -9.15 -11.41 -17.40
C LEU A 482 -10.21 -11.38 -18.49
N THR A 483 -9.85 -10.94 -19.70
CA THR A 483 -10.73 -10.90 -20.89
C THR A 483 -10.63 -12.15 -21.77
N ARG A 484 -9.73 -13.10 -21.47
CA ARG A 484 -9.39 -14.26 -22.32
C ARG A 484 -9.03 -13.89 -23.77
N THR A 485 -8.38 -12.75 -23.96
CA THR A 485 -7.64 -12.47 -25.22
C THR A 485 -6.38 -13.35 -25.32
N VAL A 486 -5.86 -13.82 -24.19
CA VAL A 486 -4.84 -14.87 -24.08
C VAL A 486 -5.32 -15.92 -23.09
N GLU A 487 -5.05 -17.19 -23.40
CA GLU A 487 -5.37 -18.29 -22.50
C GLU A 487 -4.42 -18.32 -21.28
N PRO A 488 -4.95 -18.48 -20.04
CA PRO A 488 -4.18 -18.46 -18.80
C PRO A 488 -3.46 -19.79 -18.58
N VAL A 489 -2.42 -20.04 -19.38
CA VAL A 489 -1.62 -21.28 -19.38
C VAL A 489 -0.39 -21.12 -18.49
N ALA A 490 -0.13 -22.13 -17.65
CA ALA A 490 1.05 -22.23 -16.80
C ALA A 490 2.31 -22.54 -17.64
N GLN A 491 2.92 -21.51 -18.25
CA GLN A 491 4.06 -21.66 -19.14
C GLN A 491 5.39 -21.71 -18.37
N ALA A 492 6.16 -22.78 -18.59
CA ALA A 492 7.55 -22.87 -18.13
C ALA A 492 8.53 -22.25 -19.17
N TYR A 493 9.54 -21.53 -18.68
CA TYR A 493 10.60 -20.90 -19.45
C TYR A 493 11.99 -21.25 -18.86
N GLU A 494 13.01 -21.30 -19.71
CA GLU A 494 14.42 -21.51 -19.39
C GLU A 494 15.02 -20.23 -18.76
N MET A 495 14.64 -19.89 -17.52
CA MET A 495 14.95 -18.58 -16.89
C MET A 495 15.75 -18.64 -15.57
N GLY A 496 15.90 -19.81 -14.94
CA GLY A 496 16.61 -19.95 -13.66
C GLY A 496 18.14 -19.89 -13.74
N ASP A 497 18.72 -19.65 -14.90
CA ASP A 497 20.14 -19.88 -15.21
C ASP A 497 21.05 -18.65 -15.08
N ARG A 498 20.51 -17.44 -14.81
CA ARG A 498 21.35 -16.24 -14.60
C ARG A 498 22.25 -16.40 -13.38
N THR A 499 23.55 -16.20 -13.58
CA THR A 499 24.62 -16.45 -12.59
C THR A 499 24.42 -17.78 -11.83
N ALA A 500 23.98 -18.85 -12.52
CA ALA A 500 23.87 -20.19 -11.93
C ALA A 500 25.19 -20.98 -11.94
N ARG A 501 26.17 -20.57 -12.76
CA ARG A 501 27.56 -21.03 -12.64
C ARG A 501 28.24 -20.17 -11.57
N PRO A 502 28.87 -20.78 -10.54
CA PRO A 502 29.62 -20.01 -9.55
C PRO A 502 30.77 -19.24 -10.23
N PRO A 503 31.20 -18.10 -9.69
CA PRO A 503 32.26 -17.29 -10.27
C PRO A 503 33.68 -17.84 -9.97
N TYR A 504 33.77 -19.04 -9.40
CA TYR A 504 34.99 -19.67 -8.90
C TYR A 504 35.37 -20.89 -9.71
N SER A 505 36.68 -21.15 -9.79
CA SER A 505 37.23 -22.35 -10.42
C SER A 505 37.27 -23.52 -9.44
N TYR A 506 36.54 -24.58 -9.79
CA TYR A 506 36.48 -25.84 -9.06
C TYR A 506 36.88 -26.98 -10.02
N ASP A 507 37.69 -27.92 -9.54
CA ASP A 507 38.17 -29.05 -10.35
C ASP A 507 37.03 -30.01 -10.76
N ASN A 508 35.98 -30.08 -9.94
CA ASN A 508 34.79 -30.89 -10.17
C ASN A 508 33.53 -30.02 -9.94
N LEU A 509 32.79 -29.70 -11.00
CA LEU A 509 31.68 -28.75 -11.02
C LEU A 509 30.49 -29.30 -11.82
N ARG A 510 29.32 -29.41 -11.17
CA ARG A 510 28.04 -29.70 -11.82
C ARG A 510 27.04 -28.57 -11.55
N VAL A 511 26.27 -28.20 -12.57
CA VAL A 511 25.23 -27.15 -12.48
C VAL A 511 23.95 -27.63 -13.16
N LYS A 512 22.86 -27.71 -12.40
CA LYS A 512 21.52 -28.11 -12.85
C LYS A 512 20.52 -26.97 -12.59
N VAL A 513 19.56 -26.81 -13.52
CA VAL A 513 18.40 -25.92 -13.34
C VAL A 513 17.13 -26.73 -13.54
N ASN A 514 16.19 -26.59 -12.62
CA ASN A 514 14.86 -27.18 -12.70
C ASN A 514 13.89 -26.13 -13.26
N ASP A 515 13.73 -26.10 -14.58
CA ASP A 515 12.86 -25.15 -15.27
C ASP A 515 11.39 -25.52 -15.01
N MET A 516 10.60 -24.58 -14.47
CA MET A 516 9.23 -24.85 -13.98
C MET A 516 8.25 -23.70 -14.24
N ALA A 517 6.96 -24.02 -14.24
CA ALA A 517 5.85 -23.07 -14.40
C ALA A 517 5.76 -22.10 -13.19
N PRO A 518 5.13 -20.91 -13.32
CA PRO A 518 4.90 -20.02 -12.19
C PRO A 518 4.00 -20.70 -11.15
N ILE A 519 4.30 -20.52 -9.85
CA ILE A 519 3.35 -20.84 -8.77
C ILE A 519 2.54 -19.60 -8.41
N VAL A 520 3.22 -18.45 -8.31
CA VAL A 520 2.63 -17.11 -8.12
C VAL A 520 2.93 -16.30 -9.38
N ARG A 521 1.99 -15.44 -9.78
CA ARG A 521 2.16 -14.46 -10.87
C ARG A 521 3.45 -13.67 -10.63
N ALA A 522 4.45 -13.89 -11.48
CA ALA A 522 5.80 -13.38 -11.27
C ALA A 522 6.34 -12.60 -12.47
N SER A 523 7.16 -11.57 -12.19
CA SER A 523 7.93 -10.84 -13.18
C SER A 523 9.36 -10.61 -12.72
N TRP A 524 10.11 -9.90 -13.55
CA TRP A 524 11.51 -9.63 -13.37
C TRP A 524 11.60 -8.54 -12.30
N LEU A 525 12.11 -8.87 -11.12
CA LEU A 525 12.49 -7.93 -10.07
C LEU A 525 14.01 -7.78 -10.10
N ARG A 526 14.56 -6.57 -10.01
CA ARG A 526 16.01 -6.26 -10.09
C ARG A 526 16.87 -7.30 -9.36
N GLY A 527 17.81 -7.92 -10.07
CA GLY A 527 18.63 -9.07 -9.63
C GLY A 527 18.15 -10.42 -10.18
N VAL A 528 16.85 -10.59 -10.41
CA VAL A 528 16.19 -11.80 -10.94
C VAL A 528 16.69 -13.06 -10.22
N SER A 529 17.06 -14.14 -10.93
CA SER A 529 17.62 -15.36 -10.31
C SER A 529 19.12 -15.24 -9.98
N ALA A 530 19.82 -14.22 -10.48
CA ALA A 530 21.26 -14.07 -10.25
C ALA A 530 21.59 -13.64 -8.81
N LEU A 531 20.75 -12.80 -8.20
CA LEU A 531 20.93 -12.37 -6.81
C LEU A 531 20.72 -13.54 -5.82
N PRO A 532 19.66 -14.36 -5.91
CA PRO A 532 19.54 -15.59 -5.11
C PRO A 532 20.68 -16.59 -5.37
N SER A 533 21.00 -16.92 -6.63
CA SER A 533 22.11 -17.85 -6.93
C SER A 533 23.43 -17.38 -6.33
N SER A 534 23.71 -16.06 -6.43
CA SER A 534 24.90 -15.47 -5.82
C SER A 534 24.85 -15.47 -4.30
N PHE A 535 23.67 -15.33 -3.68
CA PHE A 535 23.51 -15.53 -2.23
C PHE A 535 23.92 -16.95 -1.81
N ALA A 536 23.47 -17.99 -2.52
CA ALA A 536 23.87 -19.36 -2.26
C ALA A 536 25.38 -19.59 -2.50
N HIS A 537 25.92 -19.16 -3.65
CA HIS A 537 27.35 -19.30 -3.97
C HIS A 537 28.25 -18.61 -2.93
N GLU A 538 27.97 -17.35 -2.59
CA GLU A 538 28.81 -16.52 -1.73
C GLU A 538 28.67 -16.83 -0.23
N SER A 539 27.53 -17.37 0.22
CA SER A 539 27.46 -17.91 1.59
C SER A 539 28.07 -19.31 1.68
N TYR A 540 28.00 -20.13 0.63
CA TYR A 540 28.62 -21.47 0.65
C TYR A 540 30.15 -21.43 0.65
N ILE A 541 30.78 -20.59 -0.19
CA ILE A 541 32.25 -20.48 -0.19
C ILE A 541 32.79 -19.88 1.12
N ASP A 542 31.98 -19.09 1.81
CA ASP A 542 32.28 -18.55 3.14
C ASP A 542 32.22 -19.63 4.24
N GLU A 543 31.28 -20.57 4.14
CA GLU A 543 31.26 -21.80 4.95
C GLU A 543 32.46 -22.71 4.66
N LEU A 544 32.82 -22.90 3.38
CA LEU A 544 34.01 -23.67 2.99
C LEU A 544 35.30 -23.07 3.55
N ALA A 545 35.47 -21.75 3.44
CA ALA A 545 36.64 -21.04 3.98
C ALA A 545 36.77 -21.24 5.49
N THR A 546 35.64 -21.10 6.22
CA THR A 546 35.55 -21.33 7.66
C THR A 546 35.91 -22.78 8.02
N ALA A 547 35.36 -23.76 7.30
CA ALA A 547 35.64 -25.18 7.53
C ALA A 547 37.10 -25.56 7.22
N ALA A 548 37.73 -24.89 6.24
CA ALA A 548 39.14 -25.04 5.93
C ALA A 548 40.08 -24.30 6.91
N GLY A 549 39.56 -23.46 7.81
CA GLY A 549 40.36 -22.61 8.69
C GLY A 549 41.15 -21.53 7.94
N VAL A 550 40.55 -20.94 6.90
CA VAL A 550 41.17 -19.95 6.01
C VAL A 550 40.34 -18.68 5.96
N ASP A 551 41.01 -17.52 5.89
CA ASP A 551 40.34 -16.23 5.69
C ASP A 551 39.40 -16.24 4.48
N PRO A 552 38.13 -15.79 4.63
CA PRO A 552 37.14 -15.85 3.55
C PRO A 552 37.49 -15.07 2.28
N VAL A 553 38.35 -14.04 2.34
CA VAL A 553 38.83 -13.33 1.15
C VAL A 553 40.01 -14.09 0.53
N GLN A 554 40.96 -14.56 1.34
CA GLN A 554 42.08 -15.39 0.87
C GLN A 554 41.61 -16.71 0.25
N PHE A 555 40.56 -17.34 0.79
CA PHE A 555 40.01 -18.57 0.23
C PHE A 555 39.42 -18.31 -1.17
N ARG A 556 38.60 -17.26 -1.32
CA ARG A 556 38.07 -16.84 -2.64
C ARG A 556 39.18 -16.56 -3.64
N LEU A 557 40.25 -15.87 -3.23
CA LEU A 557 41.39 -15.55 -4.09
C LEU A 557 42.17 -16.79 -4.59
N ARG A 558 42.08 -17.94 -3.91
CA ARG A 558 42.65 -19.22 -4.41
C ARG A 558 41.88 -19.82 -5.57
N HIS A 559 40.63 -19.39 -5.78
CA HIS A 559 39.69 -19.93 -6.77
C HIS A 559 39.27 -18.90 -7.83
N LEU A 560 40.01 -17.79 -7.98
CA LEU A 560 39.75 -16.74 -8.97
C LEU A 560 40.89 -16.60 -9.98
N ASP A 561 40.61 -16.99 -11.23
CA ASP A 561 41.58 -16.91 -12.34
C ASP A 561 41.58 -15.56 -13.08
N ASP A 562 40.50 -14.77 -12.97
CA ASP A 562 40.35 -13.49 -13.67
C ASP A 562 41.13 -12.37 -12.93
N PRO A 563 42.17 -11.76 -13.53
CA PRO A 563 42.96 -10.72 -12.87
C PRO A 563 42.15 -9.48 -12.46
N ARG A 564 41.07 -9.13 -13.18
CA ARG A 564 40.19 -8.01 -12.81
C ARG A 564 39.35 -8.34 -11.59
N ALA A 565 38.92 -9.59 -11.46
CA ALA A 565 38.23 -10.08 -10.28
C ALA A 565 39.15 -10.05 -9.06
N VAL A 566 40.39 -10.57 -9.20
CA VAL A 566 41.42 -10.56 -8.15
C VAL A 566 41.71 -9.12 -7.69
N GLU A 567 41.96 -8.20 -8.62
CA GLU A 567 42.22 -6.78 -8.32
C GLU A 567 41.03 -6.12 -7.60
N LEU A 568 39.81 -6.35 -8.07
CA LEU A 568 38.59 -5.81 -7.46
C LEU A 568 38.39 -6.34 -6.03
N VAL A 569 38.54 -7.65 -5.82
CA VAL A 569 38.41 -8.30 -4.50
C VAL A 569 39.43 -7.72 -3.52
N GLN A 570 40.71 -7.63 -3.92
CA GLN A 570 41.78 -7.09 -3.11
C GLN A 570 41.58 -5.61 -2.77
N ALA A 571 41.27 -4.78 -3.77
CA ALA A 571 41.04 -3.35 -3.58
C ALA A 571 39.83 -3.09 -2.67
N THR A 572 38.72 -3.82 -2.85
CA THR A 572 37.52 -3.66 -2.01
C THR A 572 37.80 -4.05 -0.56
N ALA A 573 38.47 -5.20 -0.33
CA ALA A 573 38.85 -5.63 1.00
C ALA A 573 39.81 -4.64 1.68
N GLN A 574 40.78 -4.08 0.93
CA GLN A 574 41.69 -3.06 1.43
C GLN A 574 40.97 -1.76 1.82
N THR A 575 40.14 -1.21 0.92
CA THR A 575 39.37 0.02 1.17
C THR A 575 38.40 -0.14 2.33
N ALA A 576 37.79 -1.31 2.49
CA ALA A 576 36.90 -1.59 3.61
C ALA A 576 37.60 -1.75 4.97
N GLY A 577 38.93 -1.94 4.98
CA GLY A 577 39.68 -2.30 6.19
C GLY A 577 39.39 -3.73 6.64
N TRP A 578 39.39 -4.70 5.71
CA TRP A 578 39.05 -6.10 5.98
C TRP A 578 39.92 -6.70 7.09
N ARG A 579 39.25 -7.26 8.12
CA ARG A 579 39.88 -7.94 9.24
C ARG A 579 39.99 -9.44 8.93
N MET A 580 41.23 -9.88 8.68
CA MET A 580 41.55 -11.29 8.49
C MET A 580 41.26 -12.11 9.76
N ARG A 581 40.74 -13.33 9.56
CA ARG A 581 40.33 -14.30 10.58
C ARG A 581 40.27 -15.69 9.98
N THR A 582 40.19 -16.76 10.76
CA THR A 582 40.02 -18.14 10.26
C THR A 582 38.71 -18.80 10.67
N GLY A 583 37.98 -18.21 11.61
CA GLY A 583 36.61 -18.55 11.98
C GLY A 583 35.74 -17.33 12.33
N PRO A 584 34.45 -17.54 12.62
CA PRO A 584 33.57 -16.50 13.10
C PRO A 584 33.93 -16.08 14.54
N GLN A 585 33.39 -14.94 14.96
CA GLN A 585 33.45 -14.38 16.30
C GLN A 585 34.83 -13.92 16.83
N GLU A 586 35.92 -14.10 16.08
CA GLU A 586 37.27 -13.65 16.46
C GLU A 586 37.38 -12.15 16.79
N ASN A 587 36.45 -11.32 16.28
CA ASN A 587 36.40 -9.89 16.52
C ASN A 587 34.98 -9.39 16.91
N ALA A 588 34.17 -10.28 17.52
CA ALA A 588 32.76 -10.03 17.80
C ALA A 588 32.49 -8.93 18.84
N ASP A 589 33.47 -8.60 19.68
CA ASP A 589 33.37 -7.56 20.70
C ASP A 589 33.48 -6.13 20.14
N GLY A 590 33.85 -5.97 18.86
CA GLY A 590 34.10 -4.66 18.24
C GLY A 590 35.25 -3.86 18.86
N GLY A 591 36.11 -4.49 19.67
CA GLY A 591 37.11 -3.82 20.51
C GLY A 591 36.55 -3.19 21.80
N LEU A 592 35.33 -3.53 22.21
CA LEU A 592 34.70 -3.07 23.46
C LEU A 592 34.97 -4.01 24.66
N GLY A 593 35.56 -5.19 24.43
CA GLY A 593 35.79 -6.23 25.43
C GLY A 593 34.59 -7.16 25.65
N GLU A 594 34.83 -8.27 26.37
CA GLU A 594 33.80 -9.27 26.66
C GLU A 594 32.65 -8.70 27.51
N GLY A 595 31.40 -9.03 27.14
CA GLY A 595 30.21 -8.75 27.96
C GLY A 595 29.20 -7.74 27.41
N GLY A 596 29.35 -7.27 26.16
CA GLY A 596 28.37 -6.41 25.49
C GLY A 596 27.15 -7.17 24.92
N ASP A 597 25.99 -6.51 24.89
CA ASP A 597 24.76 -7.04 24.27
C ASP A 597 24.79 -7.04 22.73
N ILE A 598 25.72 -6.29 22.13
CA ILE A 598 25.88 -6.11 20.69
C ILE A 598 27.12 -6.87 20.20
N LEU A 599 26.95 -7.67 19.15
CA LEU A 599 28.03 -8.35 18.44
C LEU A 599 28.35 -7.63 17.13
N PHE A 600 29.63 -7.62 16.76
CA PHE A 600 30.16 -6.88 15.62
C PHE A 600 30.72 -7.85 14.58
N GLY A 601 30.21 -7.79 13.34
CA GLY A 601 30.67 -8.67 12.25
C GLY A 601 30.98 -7.91 10.97
N GLN A 602 31.83 -8.50 10.13
CA GLN A 602 32.23 -7.95 8.84
C GLN A 602 32.21 -9.05 7.76
N GLY A 603 31.29 -8.95 6.80
CA GLY A 603 31.09 -9.99 5.78
C GLY A 603 31.52 -9.56 4.40
N PHE A 604 32.21 -10.45 3.67
CA PHE A 604 32.61 -10.23 2.28
C PHE A 604 31.71 -11.04 1.33
N ALA A 605 31.41 -10.48 0.17
CA ALA A 605 30.88 -11.24 -0.96
C ALA A 605 31.27 -10.60 -2.30
N TYR A 606 31.41 -11.42 -3.35
CA TYR A 606 31.75 -10.98 -4.71
C TYR A 606 30.86 -11.64 -5.76
N ALA A 607 30.55 -10.94 -6.85
CA ALA A 607 29.84 -11.51 -7.98
C ALA A 607 30.17 -10.81 -9.31
N ARG A 608 30.05 -11.57 -10.41
CA ARG A 608 29.87 -11.03 -11.75
C ARG A 608 28.43 -11.28 -12.19
N TYR A 609 27.71 -10.25 -12.62
CA TYR A 609 26.35 -10.45 -13.12
C TYR A 609 26.40 -11.04 -14.54
N ILE A 610 25.87 -12.26 -14.73
CA ILE A 610 25.74 -12.95 -16.01
C ILE A 610 24.27 -12.96 -16.42
N HIS A 611 23.96 -12.54 -17.64
CA HIS A 611 22.59 -12.42 -18.11
C HIS A 611 22.40 -12.86 -19.57
N SER A 612 21.16 -12.81 -20.04
CA SER A 612 20.67 -13.40 -21.30
C SER A 612 20.61 -14.93 -21.25
N LYS A 613 20.14 -15.59 -22.32
CA LYS A 613 20.06 -17.05 -22.40
C LYS A 613 21.43 -17.70 -22.20
N TRP A 614 21.50 -18.76 -21.40
CA TRP A 614 22.71 -19.57 -21.15
C TRP A 614 23.51 -19.88 -22.45
N PRO A 615 24.86 -19.73 -22.44
CA PRO A 615 25.73 -19.38 -21.31
C PRO A 615 25.72 -17.89 -20.91
N GLY A 616 24.98 -17.06 -21.64
CA GLY A 616 24.87 -15.62 -21.37
C GLY A 616 26.18 -14.87 -21.62
N PHE A 617 26.24 -13.65 -21.11
CA PHE A 617 27.47 -12.85 -21.04
C PHE A 617 27.45 -11.95 -19.81
N GLY A 618 28.64 -11.49 -19.42
CA GLY A 618 28.81 -10.67 -18.23
C GLY A 618 28.50 -9.19 -18.46
N ALA A 619 27.78 -8.61 -17.51
CA ALA A 619 27.76 -7.17 -17.27
C ALA A 619 28.94 -6.78 -16.35
N ALA A 620 28.72 -5.89 -15.38
CA ALA A 620 29.74 -5.45 -14.43
C ALA A 620 30.03 -6.47 -13.30
N TRP A 621 31.18 -6.29 -12.66
CA TRP A 621 31.59 -6.99 -11.43
C TRP A 621 31.33 -6.12 -10.21
N ALA A 622 30.95 -6.74 -9.10
CA ALA A 622 30.84 -6.07 -7.81
C ALA A 622 31.40 -6.92 -6.67
N ALA A 623 31.99 -6.26 -5.68
CA ALA A 623 32.37 -6.85 -4.41
C ALA A 623 31.82 -5.96 -3.28
N TRP A 624 31.39 -6.58 -2.19
CA TRP A 624 30.86 -5.91 -1.01
C TRP A 624 31.65 -6.32 0.22
N VAL A 625 31.89 -5.35 1.11
CA VAL A 625 32.12 -5.59 2.53
C VAL A 625 31.01 -4.91 3.32
N ALA A 626 30.26 -5.69 4.10
CA ALA A 626 29.19 -5.21 4.97
C ALA A 626 29.63 -5.31 6.45
N ASP A 627 29.55 -4.19 7.16
CA ASP A 627 29.76 -4.13 8.61
C ASP A 627 28.41 -4.15 9.33
N VAL A 628 28.21 -5.10 10.25
CA VAL A 628 26.92 -5.28 10.96
C VAL A 628 27.07 -5.28 12.47
N GLU A 629 25.99 -4.85 13.13
CA GLU A 629 25.74 -4.94 14.56
C GLU A 629 24.56 -5.89 14.77
N VAL A 630 24.72 -6.86 15.66
CA VAL A 630 23.66 -7.82 16.01
C VAL A 630 23.41 -7.77 17.51
N ASN A 631 22.20 -7.37 17.90
CA ASN A 631 21.81 -7.36 19.31
C ASN A 631 21.35 -8.76 19.74
N GLN A 632 22.06 -9.36 20.69
CA GLN A 632 21.82 -10.74 21.13
C GLN A 632 20.49 -10.92 21.87
N LYS A 633 19.98 -9.87 22.52
CA LYS A 633 18.73 -9.92 23.30
C LYS A 633 17.50 -9.73 22.44
N THR A 634 17.62 -9.02 21.32
CA THR A 634 16.50 -8.65 20.45
C THR A 634 16.52 -9.35 19.11
N GLY A 635 17.67 -9.88 18.68
CA GLY A 635 17.94 -10.35 17.33
C GLY A 635 18.09 -9.23 16.29
N GLU A 636 17.99 -7.96 16.68
CA GLU A 636 18.03 -6.84 15.75
C GLU A 636 19.38 -6.74 15.04
N VAL A 637 19.34 -6.62 13.71
CA VAL A 637 20.52 -6.46 12.85
C VAL A 637 20.53 -5.06 12.26
N HIS A 638 21.55 -4.28 12.57
CA HIS A 638 21.83 -3.00 11.92
C HIS A 638 23.05 -3.14 11.00
N VAL A 639 22.86 -2.90 9.70
CA VAL A 639 23.99 -2.78 8.75
C VAL A 639 24.49 -1.35 8.86
N ARG A 640 25.59 -1.12 9.57
CA ARG A 640 26.10 0.25 9.82
C ARG A 640 26.73 0.85 8.57
N ARG A 641 27.41 0.03 7.77
CA ARG A 641 28.24 0.46 6.65
C ARG A 641 28.37 -0.63 5.59
N VAL A 642 28.39 -0.21 4.33
CA VAL A 642 28.66 -1.06 3.17
C VAL A 642 29.69 -0.39 2.28
N VAL A 643 30.79 -1.08 2.02
CA VAL A 643 31.80 -0.67 1.03
C VAL A 643 31.61 -1.50 -0.22
N VAL A 644 31.38 -0.85 -1.35
CA VAL A 644 31.14 -1.51 -2.65
C VAL A 644 32.24 -1.19 -3.63
N GLY A 645 33.00 -2.20 -4.02
CA GLY A 645 33.83 -2.15 -5.22
C GLY A 645 33.00 -2.47 -6.46
N HIS A 646 33.22 -1.71 -7.55
CA HIS A 646 32.47 -1.89 -8.81
C HIS A 646 33.40 -1.69 -10.02
N ASP A 647 33.60 -2.74 -10.82
CA ASP A 647 34.23 -2.65 -12.16
C ASP A 647 33.14 -2.76 -13.23
N ALA A 648 32.81 -1.62 -13.84
CA ALA A 648 31.85 -1.51 -14.94
C ALA A 648 32.51 -1.04 -16.26
N GLY A 649 33.82 -1.25 -16.41
CA GLY A 649 34.57 -0.78 -17.59
C GLY A 649 34.59 0.75 -17.71
N LEU A 650 34.46 1.27 -18.94
CA LEU A 650 34.32 2.71 -19.17
C LEU A 650 33.02 3.25 -18.55
N LEU A 651 33.14 4.07 -17.52
CA LEU A 651 32.01 4.78 -16.92
C LEU A 651 31.60 5.97 -17.80
N VAL A 652 30.36 5.97 -18.28
CA VAL A 652 29.83 7.09 -19.07
C VAL A 652 29.62 8.33 -18.20
N ASN A 653 28.81 8.19 -17.14
CA ASN A 653 28.63 9.18 -16.08
C ASN A 653 28.93 8.53 -14.72
N PRO A 654 30.10 8.79 -14.09
CA PRO A 654 30.44 8.21 -12.80
C PRO A 654 29.41 8.52 -11.70
N ALA A 655 28.85 9.73 -11.67
CA ALA A 655 27.81 10.08 -10.69
C ALA A 655 26.51 9.28 -10.90
N GLY A 656 26.14 8.99 -12.16
CA GLY A 656 25.01 8.12 -12.46
C GLY A 656 25.20 6.69 -11.96
N VAL A 657 26.43 6.16 -12.10
CA VAL A 657 26.78 4.82 -11.62
C VAL A 657 26.87 4.76 -10.09
N GLU A 658 27.42 5.79 -9.43
CA GLU A 658 27.42 5.94 -7.97
C GLU A 658 26.00 5.95 -7.38
N HIS A 659 25.09 6.77 -7.91
CA HIS A 659 23.68 6.77 -7.50
C HIS A 659 23.00 5.41 -7.71
N GLN A 660 23.34 4.71 -8.79
CA GLN A 660 22.85 3.35 -9.06
C GLN A 660 23.39 2.32 -8.05
N VAL A 661 24.65 2.45 -7.62
CA VAL A 661 25.19 1.62 -6.53
C VAL A 661 24.44 1.89 -5.23
N HIS A 662 24.19 3.17 -4.88
CA HIS A 662 23.44 3.51 -3.67
C HIS A 662 22.04 2.89 -3.67
N GLY A 663 21.30 3.01 -4.78
CA GLY A 663 19.98 2.40 -4.93
C GLY A 663 20.01 0.88 -4.80
N ASN A 664 21.02 0.23 -5.40
CA ASN A 664 21.21 -1.22 -5.29
C ASN A 664 21.54 -1.64 -3.84
N VAL A 665 22.36 -0.89 -3.11
CA VAL A 665 22.67 -1.20 -1.70
C VAL A 665 21.43 -1.10 -0.82
N ILE A 666 20.67 0.01 -0.92
CA ILE A 666 19.45 0.22 -0.14
C ILE A 666 18.44 -0.91 -0.39
N GLN A 667 18.22 -1.29 -1.65
CA GLN A 667 17.28 -2.35 -2.01
C GLN A 667 17.74 -3.74 -1.52
N THR A 668 19.02 -4.08 -1.70
CA THR A 668 19.51 -5.39 -1.24
C THR A 668 19.52 -5.49 0.29
N THR A 669 19.87 -4.41 1.02
CA THR A 669 19.78 -4.37 2.48
C THR A 669 18.33 -4.50 2.97
N SER A 670 17.39 -3.78 2.34
CA SER A 670 15.95 -3.92 2.61
C SER A 670 15.46 -5.36 2.44
N ARG A 671 15.84 -6.01 1.34
CA ARG A 671 15.50 -7.41 1.05
C ARG A 671 16.17 -8.43 1.95
N ALA A 672 17.41 -8.18 2.37
CA ALA A 672 18.14 -9.03 3.28
C ALA A 672 17.54 -9.02 4.69
N LEU A 673 16.96 -7.90 5.14
CA LEU A 673 16.54 -7.71 6.54
C LEU A 673 15.02 -7.73 6.76
N LYS A 674 14.19 -7.38 5.77
CA LYS A 674 12.75 -7.10 5.99
C LYS A 674 11.79 -7.70 4.98
N GLU A 675 12.12 -7.71 3.69
CA GLU A 675 11.11 -7.93 2.64
C GLU A 675 10.77 -9.41 2.36
N GLN A 676 9.49 -9.75 2.54
CA GLN A 676 8.88 -11.02 2.14
C GLN A 676 7.37 -10.82 1.89
N VAL A 677 6.86 -11.32 0.77
CA VAL A 677 5.42 -11.37 0.48
C VAL A 677 4.76 -12.43 1.35
N GLN A 678 3.75 -12.02 2.12
CA GLN A 678 2.91 -12.90 2.92
C GLN A 678 1.68 -13.34 2.12
N PHE A 679 1.20 -14.57 2.39
CA PHE A 679 0.02 -15.17 1.77
C PHE A 679 -1.03 -15.50 2.83
N ALA A 680 -2.31 -15.41 2.46
CA ALA A 680 -3.42 -15.65 3.37
C ALA A 680 -3.46 -17.12 3.81
N PRO A 681 -3.39 -17.43 5.13
CA PRO A 681 -3.39 -18.80 5.62
C PRO A 681 -4.74 -19.48 5.36
N GLN A 682 -4.76 -20.81 5.38
CA GLN A 682 -6.00 -21.57 5.26
C GLN A 682 -6.88 -21.33 6.49
N GLN A 683 -7.91 -20.50 6.35
CA GLN A 683 -8.95 -20.37 7.37
C GLN A 683 -9.86 -21.60 7.33
N GLY A 684 -10.29 -22.07 8.49
CA GLY A 684 -11.33 -23.10 8.59
C GLY A 684 -12.60 -22.60 7.90
N ALA A 685 -13.17 -23.40 7.00
CA ALA A 685 -14.19 -22.94 6.06
C ALA A 685 -15.41 -22.29 6.74
N ALA A 686 -15.52 -20.97 6.63
CA ALA A 686 -16.77 -20.24 6.87
C ALA A 686 -17.73 -20.55 5.71
N ALA A 687 -18.46 -21.66 5.82
CA ALA A 687 -19.35 -22.14 4.78
C ALA A 687 -20.47 -21.13 4.48
N GLY A 688 -20.47 -20.57 3.27
CA GLY A 688 -21.62 -19.84 2.70
C GLY A 688 -21.85 -18.40 3.18
N GLY A 689 -20.84 -17.74 3.77
CA GLY A 689 -20.92 -16.31 4.10
C GLY A 689 -20.67 -15.40 2.89
N ALA A 690 -21.28 -14.21 2.88
CA ALA A 690 -20.89 -13.14 1.96
C ALA A 690 -19.43 -12.72 2.21
N GLN A 691 -18.66 -12.44 1.17
CA GLN A 691 -17.26 -12.06 1.30
C GLN A 691 -17.14 -10.67 1.97
N LEU A 692 -16.73 -10.66 3.24
CA LEU A 692 -16.56 -9.42 4.00
C LEU A 692 -15.30 -8.65 3.53
N PRO A 693 -15.34 -7.31 3.42
CA PRO A 693 -14.18 -6.51 3.04
C PRO A 693 -12.97 -6.76 3.96
N GLY A 694 -11.85 -7.18 3.36
CA GLY A 694 -10.60 -7.51 4.05
C GLY A 694 -10.46 -8.96 4.52
N VAL A 695 -11.49 -9.81 4.37
CA VAL A 695 -11.35 -11.27 4.53
C VAL A 695 -10.81 -11.86 3.23
N LEU A 696 -9.56 -12.32 3.28
CA LEU A 696 -8.82 -12.82 2.11
C LEU A 696 -9.12 -14.31 1.85
N PRO A 697 -9.38 -14.71 0.59
CA PRO A 697 -9.41 -16.12 0.20
C PRO A 697 -8.07 -16.82 0.47
N TRP A 698 -8.09 -18.13 0.72
CA TRP A 698 -6.88 -18.90 1.03
C TRP A 698 -5.82 -18.81 -0.09
N GLY A 699 -4.57 -18.57 0.32
CA GLY A 699 -3.38 -18.59 -0.53
C GLY A 699 -3.17 -17.35 -1.39
N VAL A 700 -4.06 -16.36 -1.36
CA VAL A 700 -3.86 -15.08 -2.06
C VAL A 700 -2.82 -14.20 -1.34
N VAL A 701 -2.31 -13.20 -2.04
CA VAL A 701 -1.38 -12.21 -1.47
C VAL A 701 -2.04 -11.43 -0.32
N ALA A 702 -1.43 -11.50 0.87
CA ALA A 702 -1.87 -10.82 2.11
C ALA A 702 -1.00 -9.59 2.47
N SER A 703 0.18 -9.46 1.88
CA SER A 703 0.94 -8.21 1.87
C SER A 703 0.27 -7.22 0.92
N ARG A 704 -0.49 -6.25 1.45
CA ARG A 704 -1.32 -5.31 0.64
C ARG A 704 -1.03 -3.84 0.92
N GLU A 705 -0.24 -3.50 1.93
CA GLU A 705 0.30 -2.17 2.14
C GLU A 705 1.69 -2.25 2.81
N TRP A 706 2.19 -1.17 3.42
CA TRP A 706 3.57 -1.08 3.93
C TRP A 706 3.80 -1.71 5.32
N GLY A 707 2.79 -1.78 6.18
CA GLY A 707 2.85 -2.51 7.46
C GLY A 707 2.93 -4.03 7.28
N SER A 708 2.28 -4.54 6.23
CA SER A 708 2.25 -5.94 5.81
C SER A 708 3.33 -6.31 4.78
N TYR A 709 4.10 -5.32 4.31
CA TYR A 709 5.34 -5.49 3.55
C TYR A 709 6.35 -4.38 3.93
N PRO A 710 7.03 -4.51 5.09
CA PRO A 710 7.95 -3.49 5.58
C PRO A 710 9.22 -3.42 4.72
N ILE A 711 9.63 -2.20 4.38
CA ILE A 711 10.89 -1.89 3.70
C ILE A 711 11.86 -1.15 4.63
N LEU A 712 13.11 -0.97 4.19
CA LEU A 712 14.12 -0.19 4.91
C LEU A 712 13.68 1.28 5.07
N ASN A 713 13.76 1.83 6.29
CA ASN A 713 13.46 3.24 6.56
C ASN A 713 14.75 4.09 6.54
N PHE A 714 14.64 5.42 6.50
CA PHE A 714 15.80 6.33 6.45
C PHE A 714 16.80 6.22 7.61
N ARG A 715 16.37 5.76 8.80
CA ARG A 715 17.21 5.55 9.99
C ARG A 715 18.04 4.27 9.87
N ASP A 716 17.59 3.32 9.06
CA ASP A 716 18.23 2.01 8.87
C ASP A 716 19.14 2.00 7.62
N VAL A 717 19.26 3.11 6.88
CA VAL A 717 20.12 3.20 5.69
C VAL A 717 21.60 3.17 6.12
N PRO A 718 22.42 2.23 5.61
CA PRO A 718 23.84 2.16 5.95
C PRO A 718 24.60 3.38 5.43
N VAL A 719 25.78 3.64 6.01
CA VAL A 719 26.81 4.45 5.34
C VAL A 719 27.28 3.69 4.10
N ILE A 720 27.15 4.29 2.91
CA ILE A 720 27.52 3.65 1.64
C ILE A 720 28.80 4.30 1.11
N GLU A 721 29.86 3.50 0.95
CA GLU A 721 31.11 3.90 0.31
C GLU A 721 31.24 3.20 -1.05
N VAL A 722 31.42 3.96 -2.12
CA VAL A 722 31.53 3.41 -3.49
C VAL A 722 32.94 3.60 -4.03
N MET A 723 33.60 2.49 -4.33
CA MET A 723 34.88 2.44 -5.03
C MET A 723 34.66 1.98 -6.47
N HIS A 724 34.92 2.86 -7.44
CA HIS A 724 34.92 2.50 -8.86
C HIS A 724 36.31 2.06 -9.32
N MET A 725 36.39 0.99 -10.10
CA MET A 725 37.61 0.63 -10.83
C MET A 725 37.70 1.47 -12.13
N PRO A 726 38.68 2.38 -12.28
CA PRO A 726 38.76 3.24 -13.46
C PRO A 726 39.32 2.48 -14.67
N ARG A 727 38.47 2.22 -15.67
CA ARG A 727 38.84 1.46 -16.88
C ARG A 727 38.50 2.20 -18.19
N PRO A 728 39.07 3.39 -18.48
CA PRO A 728 38.70 4.19 -19.64
C PRO A 728 38.98 3.52 -21.00
N GLY A 729 39.89 2.55 -21.05
CA GLY A 729 40.18 1.76 -22.26
C GLY A 729 39.32 0.51 -22.45
N GLU A 730 38.47 0.16 -21.48
CA GLU A 730 37.60 -1.03 -21.54
C GLU A 730 36.20 -0.67 -22.08
N PRO A 731 35.46 -1.61 -22.69
CA PRO A 731 34.06 -1.41 -23.03
C PRO A 731 33.20 -1.03 -21.81
N SER A 732 32.20 -0.16 -21.97
CA SER A 732 31.22 0.13 -20.92
C SER A 732 30.34 -1.10 -20.63
N LEU A 733 30.18 -1.44 -19.34
CA LEU A 733 29.39 -2.58 -18.89
C LEU A 733 28.11 -2.14 -18.17
N GLY A 734 27.16 -3.06 -18.06
CA GLY A 734 25.89 -2.83 -17.40
C GLY A 734 26.02 -2.65 -15.88
N ALA A 735 25.58 -1.49 -15.37
CA ALA A 735 25.56 -1.13 -13.94
C ALA A 735 24.14 -1.08 -13.32
N GLY A 736 23.12 -1.55 -14.05
CA GLY A 736 21.71 -1.41 -13.69
C GLY A 736 21.28 -2.22 -12.46
N GLU A 737 21.86 -3.40 -12.29
CA GLU A 737 21.58 -4.31 -11.16
C GLU A 737 22.83 -5.03 -10.60
N SER A 738 23.96 -4.97 -11.30
CA SER A 738 25.17 -5.77 -11.01
C SER A 738 25.70 -5.61 -9.58
N SER A 739 25.66 -4.40 -9.01
CA SER A 739 26.10 -4.15 -7.64
C SER A 739 25.10 -4.55 -6.55
N SER A 740 23.90 -5.03 -6.90
CA SER A 740 22.93 -5.59 -5.94
C SER A 740 23.20 -7.06 -5.63
N VAL A 741 23.85 -7.77 -6.58
CA VAL A 741 23.96 -9.22 -6.65
C VAL A 741 24.68 -9.89 -5.46
N PRO A 742 25.85 -9.40 -4.98
CA PRO A 742 26.54 -10.05 -3.84
C PRO A 742 26.00 -9.62 -2.46
N GLY A 743 25.13 -8.61 -2.38
CA GLY A 743 24.91 -7.88 -1.12
C GLY A 743 24.24 -8.67 -0.01
N THR A 744 23.27 -9.54 -0.32
CA THR A 744 22.61 -10.37 0.73
C THR A 744 23.59 -11.37 1.33
N ALA A 745 24.50 -11.95 0.53
CA ALA A 745 25.55 -12.80 1.07
C ALA A 745 26.56 -12.02 1.92
N ALA A 746 26.96 -10.81 1.52
CA ALA A 746 27.83 -9.99 2.37
C ALA A 746 27.20 -9.74 3.74
N ILE A 747 25.90 -9.42 3.80
CA ILE A 747 25.16 -9.25 5.05
C ILE A 747 25.06 -10.58 5.83
N ALA A 748 24.72 -11.70 5.19
CA ALA A 748 24.63 -13.02 5.83
C ALA A 748 25.99 -13.50 6.39
N ASN A 749 27.07 -13.26 5.66
CA ASN A 749 28.44 -13.57 6.05
C ASN A 749 28.89 -12.66 7.22
N ALA A 750 28.40 -11.41 7.28
CA ALA A 750 28.66 -10.50 8.39
C ALA A 750 27.90 -10.91 9.67
N ILE A 751 26.64 -11.35 9.54
CA ILE A 751 25.87 -11.87 10.67
C ILE A 751 26.50 -13.17 11.19
N PHE A 752 26.94 -14.07 10.31
CA PHE A 752 27.68 -15.27 10.69
C PHE A 752 28.99 -14.93 11.41
N ASP A 753 29.75 -13.94 10.92
CA ASP A 753 30.96 -13.46 11.59
C ASP A 753 30.67 -12.94 13.00
N ALA A 754 29.61 -12.14 13.19
CA ALA A 754 29.22 -11.64 14.50
C ALA A 754 28.78 -12.76 15.47
N THR A 755 28.00 -13.73 14.98
CA THR A 755 27.17 -14.62 15.83
C THR A 755 27.60 -16.09 15.85
N GLY A 756 28.41 -16.54 14.88
CA GLY A 756 28.64 -17.97 14.61
C GLY A 756 27.43 -18.70 13.98
N VAL A 757 26.29 -18.03 13.79
CA VAL A 757 25.04 -18.62 13.29
C VAL A 757 24.85 -18.32 11.81
N ARG A 758 24.67 -19.38 11.00
CA ARG A 758 24.57 -19.26 9.53
C ARG A 758 23.12 -19.25 9.06
N PHE A 759 22.65 -18.09 8.64
CA PHE A 759 21.34 -17.90 8.02
C PHE A 759 21.39 -18.26 6.53
N ARG A 760 20.46 -19.09 6.06
CA ARG A 760 20.37 -19.57 4.65
C ARG A 760 19.07 -19.20 3.94
N SER A 761 18.23 -18.42 4.61
CA SER A 761 16.96 -17.93 4.10
C SER A 761 16.72 -16.50 4.61
N PRO A 762 16.82 -15.44 3.76
CA PRO A 762 16.34 -14.11 4.10
C PRO A 762 14.79 -14.07 4.11
N PRO A 763 14.16 -13.07 4.76
CA PRO A 763 14.80 -11.96 5.48
C PRO A 763 15.32 -12.34 6.88
N PHE A 764 16.46 -11.77 7.25
CA PHE A 764 17.10 -11.88 8.57
C PHE A 764 16.41 -10.95 9.58
N THR A 765 15.11 -11.17 9.81
CA THR A 765 14.33 -10.36 10.77
C THR A 765 14.80 -10.61 12.21
N PRO A 766 14.52 -9.69 13.15
CA PRO A 766 14.90 -9.87 14.55
C PRO A 766 14.38 -11.18 15.17
N GLU A 767 13.17 -11.62 14.83
CA GLU A 767 12.63 -12.90 15.32
C GLU A 767 13.38 -14.10 14.77
N THR A 768 13.72 -14.08 13.47
CA THR A 768 14.49 -15.15 12.83
C THR A 768 15.86 -15.26 13.47
N VAL A 769 16.55 -14.13 13.70
CA VAL A 769 17.87 -14.10 14.32
C VAL A 769 17.81 -14.55 15.79
N LEU A 770 16.87 -14.01 16.57
CA LEU A 770 16.70 -14.34 17.98
C LEU A 770 16.28 -15.81 18.19
N ALA A 771 15.46 -16.38 17.30
CA ALA A 771 15.06 -17.78 17.37
C ALA A 771 16.25 -18.73 17.15
N GLU A 772 17.15 -18.43 16.21
CA GLU A 772 18.35 -19.23 15.99
C GLU A 772 19.38 -19.08 17.12
N LEU A 773 19.65 -17.85 17.58
CA LEU A 773 20.55 -17.61 18.73
C LEU A 773 20.12 -18.40 19.98
N ASN A 774 18.81 -18.49 20.24
CA ASN A 774 18.27 -19.21 21.40
C ASN A 774 18.17 -20.74 21.22
N ARG A 775 18.43 -21.32 20.04
CA ARG A 775 18.47 -22.80 19.92
C ARG A 775 19.60 -23.43 20.73
N GLY A 776 20.67 -22.68 21.02
CA GLY A 776 21.76 -23.13 21.90
C GLY A 776 21.42 -23.16 23.39
N SER A 777 20.30 -22.57 23.82
CA SER A 777 19.95 -22.36 25.22
C SER A 777 18.67 -23.07 25.69
N LEU A 778 18.08 -23.93 24.85
CA LEU A 778 16.85 -24.69 25.18
C LEU A 778 17.14 -26.18 25.47
N PRO A 779 16.55 -26.76 26.53
CA PRO A 779 16.46 -28.22 26.66
C PRO A 779 15.54 -28.80 25.55
N PRO A 780 15.68 -30.09 25.20
CA PRO A 780 14.99 -30.67 24.05
C PRO A 780 13.46 -30.61 24.19
N PRO A 781 12.72 -30.50 23.05
CA PRO A 781 11.27 -30.38 23.06
C PRO A 781 10.61 -31.66 23.62
N PRO A 782 9.59 -31.56 24.48
CA PRO A 782 8.85 -32.72 24.97
C PRO A 782 7.90 -33.24 23.88
N GLY A 783 8.29 -34.29 23.14
CA GLY A 783 7.37 -34.88 22.16
C GLY A 783 7.91 -35.87 21.12
N GLN A 784 8.58 -36.94 21.53
CA GLN A 784 8.49 -38.23 20.81
C GLN A 784 8.21 -39.31 21.86
N GLY A 785 7.20 -40.15 21.61
CA GLY A 785 6.57 -40.96 22.66
C GLY A 785 6.80 -42.46 22.50
N ASP A 786 6.74 -43.16 23.64
CA ASP A 786 6.52 -44.60 23.73
C ASP A 786 5.25 -44.87 24.56
N GLY A 787 4.50 -45.91 24.20
CA GLY A 787 3.13 -46.12 24.68
C GLY A 787 2.96 -47.15 25.81
N HIS A 788 1.69 -47.31 26.21
CA HIS A 788 1.12 -48.28 27.18
C HIS A 788 1.33 -47.93 28.68
N ALA A 789 0.37 -48.12 29.59
CA ALA A 789 -0.96 -48.75 29.52
C ALA A 789 -1.93 -48.22 30.61
N LYS A 790 -3.26 -48.31 30.38
CA LYS A 790 -4.41 -48.45 31.34
C LYS A 790 -4.46 -47.52 32.58
N GLY A 791 -5.51 -46.81 32.97
CA GLY A 791 -6.97 -46.87 32.72
C GLY A 791 -7.67 -45.98 33.78
N ASP A 792 -8.98 -46.03 34.09
CA ASP A 792 -10.13 -46.71 33.47
C ASP A 792 -11.47 -46.06 33.92
N ALA A 793 -12.40 -45.87 32.98
CA ALA A 793 -13.87 -45.96 33.12
C ALA A 793 -14.77 -44.83 33.72
N ALA A 794 -16.00 -44.80 33.16
CA ALA A 794 -17.24 -44.11 33.58
C ALA A 794 -17.28 -42.56 33.53
N GLY A 795 -18.32 -41.91 32.97
CA GLY A 795 -19.50 -42.40 32.23
C GLY A 795 -20.33 -41.23 31.67
N PRO A 796 -21.13 -41.39 30.59
CA PRO A 796 -21.75 -40.26 29.88
C PRO A 796 -23.26 -40.07 30.14
N SER A 797 -23.77 -38.91 29.67
CA SER A 797 -25.16 -38.69 29.19
C SER A 797 -26.31 -38.62 30.22
N PRO A 798 -27.53 -38.17 29.84
CA PRO A 798 -27.90 -37.14 28.85
C PRO A 798 -29.07 -36.22 29.31
N ALA A 799 -29.54 -35.33 28.43
CA ALA A 799 -30.91 -34.79 28.47
C ALA A 799 -31.95 -35.84 28.01
N PRO A 800 -33.25 -35.62 28.29
CA PRO A 800 -34.30 -36.12 27.40
C PRO A 800 -35.38 -35.08 27.07
N ALA A 801 -36.17 -35.38 26.02
CA ALA A 801 -37.28 -34.55 25.54
C ALA A 801 -38.60 -35.36 25.47
N SER A 802 -39.72 -34.63 25.54
CA SER A 802 -41.07 -35.00 25.07
C SER A 802 -41.85 -36.16 25.73
N GLY A 803 -43.16 -35.95 25.92
CA GLY A 803 -44.15 -36.96 26.34
C GLY A 803 -45.49 -36.30 26.72
N ALA A 804 -46.63 -36.82 26.24
CA ALA A 804 -47.95 -36.17 26.36
C ALA A 804 -48.96 -36.97 27.20
N GLY A 805 -50.04 -36.34 27.73
CA GLY A 805 -51.21 -37.10 28.24
C GLY A 805 -52.11 -36.48 29.32
N VAL A 806 -52.98 -35.53 28.95
CA VAL A 806 -54.45 -35.51 29.19
C VAL A 806 -55.06 -35.93 30.57
N ARG A 807 -55.89 -35.02 31.15
CA ARG A 807 -56.98 -35.22 32.18
C ARG A 807 -56.56 -35.54 33.62
N ASP A 808 -57.30 -35.19 34.69
CA ASP A 808 -58.61 -34.53 34.88
C ASP A 808 -58.55 -33.53 36.07
N ALA A 809 -59.36 -32.47 36.06
CA ALA A 809 -59.64 -31.67 37.26
C ALA A 809 -61.11 -31.19 37.29
N LEU A 810 -61.77 -31.39 38.43
CA LEU A 810 -63.23 -31.35 38.57
C LEU A 810 -63.81 -29.94 38.80
N TRP A 811 -65.13 -29.85 38.64
CA TRP A 811 -65.91 -28.62 38.46
C TRP A 811 -67.12 -28.59 39.40
N PRO A 812 -67.44 -27.44 40.05
CA PRO A 812 -68.82 -26.94 40.16
C PRO A 812 -68.91 -25.44 39.73
N ARG A 813 -69.76 -24.91 38.83
CA ARG A 813 -71.24 -24.98 38.55
C ARG A 813 -72.02 -24.41 39.75
N ARG A 814 -72.85 -23.35 39.63
CA ARG A 814 -73.57 -22.72 38.49
C ARG A 814 -73.70 -21.19 38.66
N LYS A 815 -73.71 -20.38 37.57
CA LYS A 815 -74.88 -19.74 36.86
C LYS A 815 -75.91 -19.07 37.79
N GLY A 816 -76.49 -17.89 37.49
CA GLY A 816 -76.36 -16.95 36.35
C GLY A 816 -76.57 -15.50 36.85
N LEU A 817 -76.99 -14.50 36.08
CA LEU A 817 -77.54 -14.38 34.71
C LEU A 817 -77.11 -13.01 34.12
N TRP A 818 -77.09 -12.88 32.80
CA TRP A 818 -76.77 -11.64 32.10
C TRP A 818 -77.93 -10.63 32.16
N ALA A 819 -77.73 -9.39 32.65
CA ALA A 819 -78.63 -8.25 32.39
C ALA A 819 -78.12 -6.83 32.81
N THR A 820 -76.84 -6.44 32.60
CA THR A 820 -76.39 -5.02 32.77
C THR A 820 -75.21 -4.63 31.84
N GLY A 821 -75.06 -5.31 30.71
CA GLY A 821 -73.82 -5.33 29.89
C GLY A 821 -73.55 -4.18 28.92
N ALA A 822 -74.15 -2.99 29.06
CA ALA A 822 -74.02 -1.90 28.06
C ALA A 822 -73.47 -0.57 28.61
N ALA A 823 -73.83 -0.15 29.83
CA ALA A 823 -73.38 1.14 30.38
C ALA A 823 -71.96 1.09 30.98
N LEU A 824 -71.62 -0.02 31.65
CA LEU A 824 -70.28 -0.24 32.22
C LEU A 824 -69.22 -0.54 31.16
N PHE A 825 -69.59 -0.92 29.93
CA PHE A 825 -68.63 -1.17 28.86
C PHE A 825 -68.08 0.14 28.28
N ILE A 826 -68.89 1.20 28.20
CA ILE A 826 -68.47 2.53 27.72
C ILE A 826 -67.71 3.30 28.81
N GLY A 827 -68.19 3.27 30.07
CA GLY A 827 -67.44 3.81 31.20
C GLY A 827 -66.13 3.05 31.46
N GLY A 828 -66.17 1.72 31.33
CA GLY A 828 -64.99 0.85 31.39
C GLY A 828 -64.00 1.11 30.27
N LEU A 829 -64.46 1.31 29.02
CA LEU A 829 -63.60 1.74 27.91
C LEU A 829 -63.00 3.12 28.15
N GLY A 830 -63.72 4.07 28.74
CA GLY A 830 -63.18 5.38 29.12
C GLY A 830 -62.11 5.29 30.20
N VAL A 831 -62.32 4.48 31.23
CA VAL A 831 -61.35 4.24 32.31
C VAL A 831 -60.15 3.41 31.82
N ILE A 832 -60.36 2.42 30.95
CA ILE A 832 -59.29 1.63 30.33
C ILE A 832 -58.50 2.49 29.34
N ALA A 833 -59.13 3.35 28.54
CA ALA A 833 -58.41 4.30 27.68
C ALA A 833 -57.63 5.34 28.49
N GLY A 834 -58.17 5.79 29.64
CA GLY A 834 -57.46 6.64 30.59
C GLY A 834 -56.25 5.95 31.24
N LEU A 835 -56.41 4.69 31.67
CA LEU A 835 -55.34 3.86 32.24
C LEU A 835 -54.31 3.39 31.19
N LEU A 836 -54.68 3.31 29.92
CA LEU A 836 -53.79 3.11 28.77
C LEU A 836 -53.23 4.43 28.20
N GLY A 837 -53.42 5.56 28.90
CA GLY A 837 -52.79 6.84 28.57
C GLY A 837 -53.20 7.44 27.24
N TRP A 838 -54.44 7.24 26.77
CA TRP A 838 -54.94 7.83 25.53
C TRP A 838 -55.01 9.36 25.65
N ARG A 839 -54.22 10.09 24.85
CA ARG A 839 -54.25 11.56 24.74
C ARG A 839 -55.02 11.96 23.48
N SER A 840 -55.77 13.07 23.53
CA SER A 840 -56.46 13.60 22.36
C SER A 840 -55.49 14.24 21.36
N ALA A 841 -55.83 14.15 20.07
CA ALA A 841 -55.14 14.87 19.03
C ALA A 841 -55.29 16.39 19.22
N ILE A 842 -54.20 17.13 19.06
CA ILE A 842 -54.22 18.60 18.94
C ILE A 842 -54.50 18.93 17.47
N ALA A 843 -55.50 19.79 17.26
CA ALA A 843 -55.90 20.22 15.93
C ALA A 843 -54.71 20.85 15.18
N PRO A 844 -54.50 20.52 13.89
CA PRO A 844 -53.45 21.14 13.10
C PRO A 844 -53.71 22.64 12.95
N VAL A 845 -52.66 23.44 12.99
CA VAL A 845 -52.73 24.89 12.76
C VAL A 845 -52.26 25.23 11.35
N SER A 846 -52.68 26.40 10.84
CA SER A 846 -52.09 27.04 9.67
C SER A 846 -51.37 28.29 10.14
N LEU A 847 -50.05 28.24 10.19
CA LEU A 847 -49.22 29.34 10.67
C LEU A 847 -49.05 30.37 9.55
N SER A 848 -49.41 31.62 9.82
CA SER A 848 -48.84 32.76 9.07
C SER A 848 -47.35 32.88 9.37
N ALA A 849 -46.58 33.51 8.46
CA ALA A 849 -45.13 33.65 8.58
C ALA A 849 -44.68 34.03 10.02
N PRO A 850 -43.75 33.28 10.63
CA PRO A 850 -43.44 33.42 12.05
C PRO A 850 -42.83 34.78 12.39
N VAL A 851 -43.43 35.48 13.33
CA VAL A 851 -42.93 36.76 13.86
C VAL A 851 -42.08 36.50 15.11
N TYR A 852 -40.92 35.88 14.93
CA TYR A 852 -39.90 35.73 15.96
C TYR A 852 -38.74 36.71 15.69
N SER A 853 -38.08 37.20 16.74
CA SER A 853 -36.87 38.00 16.57
C SER A 853 -35.70 37.10 16.15
N GLU A 854 -34.75 37.67 15.41
CA GLU A 854 -33.49 37.01 15.04
C GLU A 854 -32.77 36.42 16.27
N SER A 855 -32.82 37.12 17.42
CA SER A 855 -32.26 36.64 18.68
C SER A 855 -32.93 35.38 19.24
N THR A 856 -34.24 35.20 19.04
CA THR A 856 -34.97 33.99 19.45
C THR A 856 -34.68 32.84 18.49
N ILE A 857 -34.60 33.11 17.19
CA ILE A 857 -34.23 32.13 16.17
C ILE A 857 -32.79 31.63 16.39
N GLU A 858 -31.84 32.54 16.65
CA GLU A 858 -30.44 32.20 16.92
C GLU A 858 -30.29 31.43 18.24
N ARG A 859 -31.02 31.81 19.30
CA ARG A 859 -31.10 30.99 20.52
C ARG A 859 -31.61 29.58 20.20
N GLY A 860 -32.65 29.47 19.39
CA GLY A 860 -33.19 28.19 18.93
C GLY A 860 -32.19 27.35 18.14
N ARG A 861 -31.39 27.98 17.25
CA ARG A 861 -30.31 27.32 16.51
C ARG A 861 -29.25 26.75 17.44
N VAL A 862 -28.80 27.52 18.43
CA VAL A 862 -27.85 27.08 19.47
C VAL A 862 -28.42 25.91 20.29
N LEU A 863 -29.70 25.96 20.65
CA LEU A 863 -30.38 24.89 21.39
C LEU A 863 -30.58 23.62 20.53
N ALA A 864 -30.76 23.77 19.21
CA ALA A 864 -30.85 22.65 18.27
C ALA A 864 -29.51 21.92 18.11
N ALA A 865 -28.41 22.68 18.05
CA ALA A 865 -27.05 22.15 18.05
C ALA A 865 -26.71 21.46 19.38
N LEU A 866 -27.00 22.11 20.52
CA LEU A 866 -26.87 21.47 21.85
C LEU A 866 -27.71 20.18 21.95
N GLY A 867 -28.89 20.15 21.34
CA GLY A 867 -29.79 19.00 21.32
C GLY A 867 -29.40 17.88 20.35
N ASP A 868 -28.32 18.06 19.59
CA ASP A 868 -27.85 17.16 18.53
C ASP A 868 -28.93 16.85 17.47
N CYS A 869 -29.84 17.83 17.26
CA CYS A 869 -31.05 17.64 16.47
C CYS A 869 -30.72 17.30 15.01
N ALA A 870 -29.74 18.00 14.42
CA ALA A 870 -29.32 17.78 13.05
C ALA A 870 -28.69 16.38 12.85
N VAL A 871 -27.93 15.87 13.83
CA VAL A 871 -27.33 14.53 13.75
C VAL A 871 -28.40 13.45 13.75
N CYS A 872 -29.37 13.52 14.67
CA CYS A 872 -30.47 12.55 14.71
C CYS A 872 -31.43 12.69 13.51
N HIS A 873 -31.77 13.92 13.11
CA HIS A 873 -32.82 14.19 12.11
C HIS A 873 -32.28 14.47 10.70
N THR A 874 -31.11 13.96 10.33
CA THR A 874 -30.59 14.02 8.95
C THR A 874 -30.20 12.61 8.49
N ALA A 875 -30.84 12.11 7.43
CA ALA A 875 -30.44 10.86 6.78
C ALA A 875 -29.04 11.01 6.13
N PRO A 876 -28.26 9.93 5.96
CA PRO A 876 -27.01 9.97 5.19
C PRO A 876 -27.24 10.56 3.78
N GLY A 877 -26.53 11.62 3.45
CA GLY A 877 -26.69 12.36 2.18
C GLY A 877 -27.99 13.18 2.05
N GLY A 878 -28.80 13.28 3.10
CA GLY A 878 -30.06 14.02 3.13
C GLY A 878 -29.93 15.48 3.57
N GLU A 879 -31.01 16.24 3.39
CA GLU A 879 -31.10 17.64 3.83
C GLU A 879 -31.14 17.76 5.37
N PRO A 880 -30.45 18.76 5.97
CA PRO A 880 -30.41 18.93 7.43
C PRO A 880 -31.79 19.03 8.09
N ASN A 881 -32.01 18.23 9.13
CA ASN A 881 -33.27 18.15 9.88
C ASN A 881 -34.50 17.61 9.10
N ALA A 882 -34.33 17.11 7.87
CA ALA A 882 -35.42 16.55 7.05
C ALA A 882 -35.89 15.14 7.48
N GLY A 883 -35.24 14.52 8.46
CA GLY A 883 -35.57 13.20 9.01
C GLY A 883 -35.00 12.04 8.19
N GLY A 884 -35.49 10.83 8.49
CA GLY A 884 -35.19 9.62 7.74
C GLY A 884 -33.93 8.85 8.15
N ARG A 885 -33.15 9.32 9.15
CA ARG A 885 -32.01 8.54 9.69
C ARG A 885 -32.55 7.26 10.35
N ALA A 886 -31.98 6.12 9.97
CA ALA A 886 -32.27 4.83 10.62
C ALA A 886 -31.50 4.73 11.94
N MET A 887 -32.14 4.17 12.96
CA MET A 887 -31.56 3.90 14.28
C MET A 887 -31.87 2.45 14.63
N ASP A 888 -30.86 1.59 14.64
CA ASP A 888 -31.01 0.16 14.93
C ASP A 888 -30.99 -0.09 16.44
N THR A 889 -32.10 -0.57 16.97
CA THR A 889 -32.24 -0.90 18.39
C THR A 889 -32.38 -2.41 18.59
N PRO A 890 -32.14 -2.96 19.80
CA PRO A 890 -32.46 -4.36 20.11
C PRO A 890 -33.91 -4.75 19.78
N PHE A 891 -34.81 -3.77 19.80
CA PHE A 891 -36.25 -3.92 19.56
C PHE A 891 -36.65 -3.80 18.08
N GLY A 892 -35.73 -3.44 17.18
CA GLY A 892 -35.97 -3.17 15.76
C GLY A 892 -35.52 -1.77 15.32
N THR A 893 -35.76 -1.41 14.07
CA THR A 893 -35.25 -0.17 13.47
C THR A 893 -36.26 0.97 13.63
N LEU A 894 -35.79 2.12 14.12
CA LEU A 894 -36.53 3.37 14.18
C LEU A 894 -36.08 4.31 13.06
N TYR A 895 -36.96 5.19 12.60
CA TYR A 895 -36.62 6.24 11.63
C TYR A 895 -36.99 7.60 12.23
N THR A 896 -36.09 8.57 12.12
CA THR A 896 -36.33 9.92 12.65
C THR A 896 -37.28 10.73 11.77
N THR A 897 -38.02 11.67 12.38
CA THR A 897 -39.06 12.46 11.70
C THR A 897 -38.49 13.72 11.05
N ASN A 898 -39.18 14.26 10.06
CA ASN A 898 -38.85 15.58 9.50
C ASN A 898 -39.18 16.70 10.51
N LEU A 899 -38.23 17.58 10.81
CA LEU A 899 -38.41 18.73 11.72
C LEU A 899 -38.60 20.06 10.98
N THR A 900 -38.41 20.10 9.66
CA THR A 900 -38.57 21.33 8.85
C THR A 900 -40.04 21.81 8.84
N PRO A 901 -40.35 23.07 8.49
CA PRO A 901 -41.71 23.59 8.54
C PRO A 901 -42.58 23.18 7.35
N ASP A 902 -42.25 22.07 6.67
CA ASP A 902 -43.14 21.49 5.66
C ASP A 902 -44.49 21.10 6.25
N ALA A 903 -45.57 21.43 5.53
CA ALA A 903 -46.94 21.32 6.03
C ALA A 903 -47.52 19.91 5.93
N GLU A 904 -46.90 19.00 5.17
CA GLU A 904 -47.38 17.63 4.98
C GLU A 904 -46.57 16.59 5.77
N THR A 905 -45.25 16.75 5.75
CA THR A 905 -44.29 15.76 6.27
C THR A 905 -43.57 16.23 7.55
N GLY A 906 -43.49 17.55 7.78
CA GLY A 906 -42.75 18.15 8.90
C GLY A 906 -43.62 18.83 9.97
N LEU A 907 -43.06 19.88 10.59
CA LEU A 907 -43.67 20.63 11.69
C LEU A 907 -44.66 21.71 11.25
N GLY A 908 -44.84 22.00 9.96
CA GLY A 908 -45.60 23.16 9.46
C GLY A 908 -47.08 23.27 9.87
N ARG A 909 -47.66 22.18 10.40
CA ARG A 909 -49.04 22.13 10.94
C ARG A 909 -49.12 21.90 12.45
N TRP A 910 -47.99 21.92 13.15
CA TRP A 910 -47.93 21.77 14.61
C TRP A 910 -48.13 23.13 15.28
N SER A 911 -48.74 23.14 16.46
CA SER A 911 -48.69 24.31 17.35
C SER A 911 -47.50 24.18 18.29
N PHE A 912 -47.05 25.29 18.88
CA PHE A 912 -46.06 25.24 19.96
C PHE A 912 -46.48 24.28 21.08
N SER A 913 -47.76 24.27 21.48
CA SER A 913 -48.29 23.33 22.48
C SER A 913 -48.22 21.85 22.06
N ALA A 914 -48.33 21.54 20.77
CA ALA A 914 -48.13 20.18 20.27
C ALA A 914 -46.65 19.78 20.25
N PHE A 915 -45.76 20.71 19.90
CA PHE A 915 -44.31 20.52 19.96
C PHE A 915 -43.83 20.33 21.41
N GLN A 916 -44.21 21.23 22.31
CA GLN A 916 -43.93 21.17 23.75
C GLN A 916 -44.43 19.85 24.36
N ARG A 917 -45.63 19.38 23.99
CA ARG A 917 -46.16 18.08 24.43
C ARG A 917 -45.33 16.90 23.93
N ALA A 918 -44.84 16.95 22.68
CA ALA A 918 -43.95 15.92 22.17
C ALA A 918 -42.62 15.89 22.95
N MET A 919 -41.99 17.06 23.07
CA MET A 919 -40.70 17.24 23.77
C MET A 919 -40.78 16.88 25.26
N ARG A 920 -41.88 17.19 25.97
CA ARG A 920 -42.01 16.92 27.41
C ARG A 920 -42.63 15.57 27.74
N GLU A 921 -43.74 15.20 27.11
CA GLU A 921 -44.54 14.01 27.50
C GLU A 921 -44.26 12.79 26.61
N GLY A 922 -43.50 12.95 25.52
CA GLY A 922 -43.35 11.90 24.51
C GLY A 922 -44.65 11.61 23.76
N VAL A 923 -45.54 12.61 23.58
CA VAL A 923 -46.84 12.42 22.90
C VAL A 923 -46.94 13.30 21.66
N SER A 924 -46.99 12.65 20.49
CA SER A 924 -47.16 13.27 19.17
C SER A 924 -48.43 14.14 19.08
N ARG A 925 -48.48 15.09 18.13
CA ARG A 925 -49.64 15.97 17.88
C ARG A 925 -50.96 15.20 17.71
N ASP A 926 -50.94 14.06 17.02
CA ASP A 926 -52.11 13.20 16.79
C ASP A 926 -52.51 12.33 18.01
N GLY A 927 -51.76 12.38 19.11
CA GLY A 927 -52.09 11.74 20.39
C GLY A 927 -51.43 10.39 20.65
N HIS A 928 -50.62 9.87 19.71
CA HIS A 928 -49.88 8.63 19.92
C HIS A 928 -48.60 8.86 20.76
N HIS A 929 -48.20 7.85 21.54
CA HIS A 929 -46.93 7.85 22.30
C HIS A 929 -45.72 7.62 21.37
N LEU A 930 -44.67 8.40 21.59
CA LEU A 930 -43.36 8.32 20.92
C LEU A 930 -42.48 7.29 21.64
N TYR A 931 -41.52 6.72 20.91
CA TYR A 931 -40.53 5.81 21.50
C TYR A 931 -39.39 6.61 22.14
N PRO A 932 -38.84 6.17 23.29
CA PRO A 932 -37.84 6.92 24.08
C PRO A 932 -36.44 7.01 23.43
N ALA A 933 -36.27 6.53 22.19
CA ALA A 933 -35.11 6.89 21.36
C ALA A 933 -35.15 8.36 20.93
N PHE A 934 -36.35 8.96 20.85
CA PHE A 934 -36.51 10.40 20.96
C PHE A 934 -36.41 10.74 22.46
N PRO A 935 -35.41 11.52 22.93
CA PRO A 935 -35.07 11.62 24.35
C PRO A 935 -35.98 12.61 25.11
N TYR A 936 -37.30 12.47 24.98
CA TYR A 936 -38.29 13.30 25.69
C TYR A 936 -38.19 13.19 27.22
N THR A 937 -37.63 12.11 27.75
CA THR A 937 -37.29 11.95 29.17
C THR A 937 -36.25 12.97 29.65
N ALA A 938 -35.30 13.35 28.80
CA ALA A 938 -34.32 14.41 29.08
C ALA A 938 -34.88 15.79 28.70
N PHE A 939 -35.51 15.92 27.53
CA PHE A 939 -36.11 17.19 27.08
C PHE A 939 -37.23 17.70 28.00
N ALA A 940 -37.87 16.83 28.79
CA ALA A 940 -38.76 17.23 29.88
C ALA A 940 -38.13 18.20 30.90
N LYS A 941 -36.79 18.25 31.01
CA LYS A 941 -36.07 19.16 31.91
C LYS A 941 -35.85 20.56 31.31
N ALA A 942 -36.04 20.76 30.01
CA ALA A 942 -35.87 22.06 29.34
C ALA A 942 -36.86 23.11 29.86
N SER A 943 -36.52 24.40 29.75
CA SER A 943 -37.42 25.52 30.04
C SER A 943 -38.42 25.76 28.91
N ASP A 944 -39.58 26.38 29.21
CA ASP A 944 -40.56 26.71 28.16
C ASP A 944 -40.02 27.75 27.17
N ASP A 945 -39.22 28.71 27.63
CA ASP A 945 -38.54 29.71 26.78
C ASP A 945 -37.58 29.04 25.78
N ASP A 946 -36.81 28.03 26.22
CA ASP A 946 -35.89 27.29 25.36
C ASP A 946 -36.64 26.40 24.36
N LEU A 947 -37.72 25.74 24.78
CA LEU A 947 -38.58 24.99 23.85
C LEU A 947 -39.25 25.93 22.82
N GLN A 948 -39.64 27.13 23.22
CA GLN A 948 -40.23 28.13 22.32
C GLN A 948 -39.19 28.67 21.32
N ALA A 949 -37.95 28.92 21.77
CA ALA A 949 -36.86 29.31 20.88
C ALA A 949 -36.50 28.20 19.88
N LEU A 950 -36.41 26.95 20.34
CA LEU A 950 -36.15 25.79 19.48
C LEU A 950 -37.24 25.60 18.42
N TYR A 951 -38.52 25.72 18.82
CA TYR A 951 -39.66 25.72 17.90
C TYR A 951 -39.60 26.89 16.90
N ALA A 952 -39.24 28.09 17.36
CA ALA A 952 -39.09 29.26 16.51
C ALA A 952 -38.00 29.09 15.42
N TYR A 953 -36.88 28.44 15.77
CA TYR A 953 -35.83 28.09 14.82
C TYR A 953 -36.34 27.12 13.74
N PHE A 954 -36.90 25.97 14.12
CA PHE A 954 -37.43 25.02 13.15
C PHE A 954 -38.53 25.63 12.26
N MET A 955 -39.38 26.50 12.80
CA MET A 955 -40.40 27.19 12.01
C MET A 955 -39.86 28.26 11.05
N ALA A 956 -38.62 28.72 11.23
CA ALA A 956 -37.95 29.69 10.37
C ALA A 956 -37.01 29.04 9.32
N MET A 957 -36.78 27.73 9.39
CA MET A 957 -35.96 27.00 8.41
C MET A 957 -36.64 26.88 7.02
N PRO A 958 -35.87 26.60 5.96
CA PRO A 958 -36.44 26.17 4.68
C PRO A 958 -37.31 24.92 4.84
N ALA A 959 -38.49 24.90 4.24
CA ALA A 959 -39.38 23.74 4.24
C ALA A 959 -38.87 22.66 3.25
N VAL A 960 -38.66 21.44 3.74
CA VAL A 960 -38.23 20.29 2.91
C VAL A 960 -39.32 19.23 2.99
N ARG A 961 -39.92 18.86 1.86
CA ARG A 961 -40.96 17.81 1.80
C ARG A 961 -40.31 16.43 1.73
N ALA A 962 -40.07 15.83 2.90
CA ALA A 962 -39.41 14.54 3.06
C ALA A 962 -40.28 13.54 3.85
N PRO A 963 -40.99 12.61 3.17
CA PRO A 963 -41.76 11.57 3.84
C PRO A 963 -40.79 10.49 4.39
N THR A 964 -40.76 10.31 5.70
CA THR A 964 -39.84 9.38 6.36
C THR A 964 -40.41 7.95 6.42
N PRO A 965 -39.57 6.89 6.38
CA PRO A 965 -40.03 5.51 6.53
C PRO A 965 -40.72 5.26 7.88
N LYS A 966 -41.51 4.19 7.98
CA LYS A 966 -42.14 3.78 9.24
C LYS A 966 -41.19 2.88 10.02
N SER A 967 -41.12 3.09 11.35
CA SER A 967 -40.37 2.23 12.26
C SER A 967 -40.77 0.74 12.17
N GLU A 968 -39.77 -0.13 12.07
CA GLU A 968 -39.92 -1.59 11.98
C GLU A 968 -39.52 -2.26 13.29
N LEU A 969 -40.37 -2.12 14.31
CA LEU A 969 -40.19 -2.77 15.60
C LEU A 969 -40.73 -4.21 15.63
N LYS A 970 -40.02 -5.07 16.34
CA LYS A 970 -40.40 -6.47 16.60
C LYS A 970 -41.58 -6.51 17.58
N PHE A 971 -42.47 -7.50 17.41
CA PHE A 971 -43.53 -7.74 18.40
C PHE A 971 -42.91 -8.18 19.75
N PRO A 972 -43.40 -7.71 20.92
CA PRO A 972 -44.55 -6.81 21.12
C PRO A 972 -44.21 -5.31 21.13
N PHE A 973 -42.96 -4.93 20.92
CA PHE A 973 -42.48 -3.53 21.02
C PHE A 973 -43.07 -2.58 19.98
N ASN A 974 -43.64 -3.10 18.89
CA ASN A 974 -44.43 -2.33 17.92
C ASN A 974 -45.79 -1.84 18.45
N LEU A 975 -46.28 -2.35 19.58
CA LEU A 975 -47.55 -1.96 20.19
C LEU A 975 -47.40 -0.64 20.96
N ARG A 976 -47.54 0.49 20.25
CA ARG A 976 -47.51 1.88 20.78
C ARG A 976 -48.21 2.08 22.15
N PRO A 977 -49.39 1.49 22.47
CA PRO A 977 -50.03 1.68 23.77
C PRO A 977 -49.22 1.19 24.99
N LEU A 978 -48.27 0.26 24.80
CA LEU A 978 -47.38 -0.20 25.88
C LEU A 978 -46.48 0.91 26.41
N MET A 979 -46.23 1.97 25.62
CA MET A 979 -45.45 3.14 26.04
C MET A 979 -46.13 3.95 27.16
N ALA A 980 -47.46 3.87 27.33
CA ALA A 980 -48.13 4.48 28.48
C ALA A 980 -47.69 3.83 29.80
N GLY A 981 -47.56 2.49 29.82
CA GLY A 981 -47.03 1.74 30.95
C GLY A 981 -45.53 1.96 31.16
N TRP A 982 -44.76 2.07 30.07
CA TRP A 982 -43.33 2.41 30.12
C TRP A 982 -43.12 3.81 30.73
N ASN A 983 -43.87 4.82 30.29
CA ASN A 983 -43.82 6.17 30.83
C ASN A 983 -44.18 6.22 32.31
N ALA A 984 -45.20 5.48 32.74
CA ALA A 984 -45.56 5.39 34.17
C ALA A 984 -44.46 4.78 35.05
N LEU A 985 -43.49 4.05 34.48
CA LEU A 985 -42.37 3.43 35.19
C LEU A 985 -41.05 4.21 35.08
N PHE A 986 -40.81 4.91 33.96
CA PHE A 986 -39.49 5.44 33.61
C PHE A 986 -39.44 6.91 33.19
N HIS A 987 -40.58 7.60 33.07
CA HIS A 987 -40.62 9.01 32.68
C HIS A 987 -40.87 9.92 33.88
N ASP A 988 -39.97 10.90 34.09
CA ASP A 988 -40.09 11.95 35.10
C ASP A 988 -40.26 13.33 34.43
N PRO A 989 -41.47 13.93 34.45
CA PRO A 989 -41.73 15.23 33.84
C PRO A 989 -41.30 16.43 34.70
N ALA A 990 -40.75 16.24 35.91
CA ALA A 990 -40.40 17.35 36.78
C ALA A 990 -39.22 18.18 36.22
N PRO A 991 -39.28 19.52 36.19
CA PRO A 991 -38.12 20.36 35.87
C PRO A 991 -36.95 20.09 36.84
N LEU A 992 -35.72 20.25 36.37
CA LEU A 992 -34.53 20.07 37.22
C LEU A 992 -34.38 21.28 38.17
N PRO A 993 -34.55 21.13 39.50
CA PRO A 993 -34.39 22.25 40.43
C PRO A 993 -32.90 22.58 40.61
N PRO A 994 -32.53 23.85 40.78
CA PRO A 994 -31.15 24.22 41.09
C PRO A 994 -30.76 23.68 42.48
N VAL A 995 -29.59 23.04 42.55
CA VAL A 995 -29.00 22.53 43.79
C VAL A 995 -28.37 23.69 44.56
N PRO A 996 -28.87 24.08 45.76
CA PRO A 996 -28.43 25.30 46.44
C PRO A 996 -26.98 25.28 46.93
N THR A 997 -26.39 24.09 47.08
CA THR A 997 -24.99 23.90 47.49
C THR A 997 -23.99 23.94 46.33
N GLN A 998 -24.45 24.11 45.09
CA GLN A 998 -23.64 24.11 43.87
C GLN A 998 -23.60 25.50 43.21
N SER A 999 -22.56 25.75 42.41
CA SER A 999 -22.41 27.04 41.71
C SER A 999 -23.48 27.26 40.63
N ALA A 1000 -23.68 28.50 40.21
CA ALA A 1000 -24.57 28.82 39.09
C ALA A 1000 -24.12 28.16 37.78
N GLU A 1001 -22.80 28.08 37.55
CA GLU A 1001 -22.19 27.41 36.40
C GLU A 1001 -22.42 25.89 36.44
N TRP A 1002 -22.25 25.25 37.61
CA TRP A 1002 -22.55 23.82 37.78
C TRP A 1002 -24.04 23.52 37.54
N ASN A 1003 -24.93 24.37 38.06
CA ASN A 1003 -26.38 24.23 37.85
C ASN A 1003 -26.78 24.45 36.38
N ARG A 1004 -26.13 25.39 35.67
CA ARG A 1004 -26.28 25.55 34.22
C ARG A 1004 -25.80 24.30 33.50
N GLY A 1005 -24.65 23.74 33.87
CA GLY A 1005 -24.14 22.49 33.32
C GLY A 1005 -25.08 21.30 33.53
N ALA A 1006 -25.62 21.17 34.74
CA ALA A 1006 -26.60 20.14 35.09
C ALA A 1006 -27.86 20.24 34.22
N TYR A 1007 -28.37 21.46 34.01
CA TYR A 1007 -29.51 21.72 33.13
C TYR A 1007 -29.21 21.35 31.67
N LEU A 1008 -28.03 21.70 31.16
CA LEU A 1008 -27.63 21.42 29.78
C LEU A 1008 -27.45 19.91 29.55
N VAL A 1009 -26.69 19.24 30.41
CA VAL A 1009 -26.32 17.81 30.27
C VAL A 1009 -27.49 16.86 30.50
N ASN A 1010 -28.39 17.15 31.45
CA ASN A 1010 -29.57 16.32 31.72
C ASN A 1010 -30.82 16.75 30.92
N GLY A 1011 -30.76 17.92 30.28
CA GLY A 1011 -31.83 18.47 29.45
C GLY A 1011 -31.57 18.21 27.97
N LEU A 1012 -31.33 19.27 27.21
CA LEU A 1012 -31.17 19.18 25.76
C LEU A 1012 -29.92 18.39 25.34
N GLY A 1013 -28.78 18.51 26.04
CA GLY A 1013 -27.56 17.78 25.69
C GLY A 1013 -27.57 16.29 26.02
N HIS A 1014 -28.62 15.82 26.73
CA HIS A 1014 -29.01 14.42 26.98
C HIS A 1014 -27.89 13.38 27.18
N CYS A 1015 -26.71 13.73 27.72
CA CYS A 1015 -25.53 12.86 27.67
C CYS A 1015 -25.73 11.50 28.38
N GLY A 1016 -26.67 11.44 29.33
CA GLY A 1016 -27.16 10.20 29.94
C GLY A 1016 -27.67 9.17 28.92
N ALA A 1017 -28.31 9.60 27.83
CA ALA A 1017 -28.91 8.74 26.82
C ALA A 1017 -27.91 7.83 26.11
N CYS A 1018 -26.66 8.29 25.97
CA CYS A 1018 -25.55 7.55 25.36
C CYS A 1018 -24.57 6.98 26.39
N HIS A 1019 -24.30 7.68 27.50
CA HIS A 1019 -23.29 7.28 28.49
C HIS A 1019 -23.86 6.49 29.68
N THR A 1020 -25.15 6.12 29.69
CA THR A 1020 -25.79 5.30 30.73
C THR A 1020 -26.28 3.98 30.15
N PRO A 1021 -25.97 2.82 30.76
CA PRO A 1021 -26.45 1.54 30.25
C PRO A 1021 -27.97 1.44 30.42
N ARG A 1022 -28.64 0.86 29.42
CA ARG A 1022 -30.10 0.66 29.43
C ARG A 1022 -30.47 -0.70 30.03
N ASN A 1023 -31.66 -0.80 30.61
CA ASN A 1023 -32.22 -2.04 31.13
C ASN A 1023 -32.91 -2.85 30.00
N ALA A 1024 -33.43 -4.05 30.32
CA ALA A 1024 -34.09 -4.93 29.34
C ALA A 1024 -35.35 -4.34 28.67
N LEU A 1025 -35.89 -3.24 29.19
CA LEU A 1025 -37.02 -2.49 28.63
C LEU A 1025 -36.58 -1.19 27.92
N GLY A 1026 -35.26 -0.98 27.72
CA GLY A 1026 -34.71 0.17 27.01
C GLY A 1026 -34.60 1.48 27.82
N ALA A 1027 -34.95 1.48 29.10
CA ALA A 1027 -34.82 2.65 29.97
C ALA A 1027 -33.41 2.76 30.57
N GLU A 1028 -32.93 3.99 30.75
CA GLU A 1028 -31.64 4.28 31.40
C GLU A 1028 -31.61 3.78 32.85
N GLN A 1029 -30.49 3.23 33.27
CA GLN A 1029 -30.29 2.76 34.64
C GLN A 1029 -29.82 3.91 35.56
N GLY A 1030 -30.57 4.19 36.62
CA GLY A 1030 -30.22 5.22 37.60
C GLY A 1030 -29.15 4.79 38.62
N GLY A 1031 -28.89 5.64 39.60
CA GLY A 1031 -27.92 5.37 40.67
C GLY A 1031 -26.48 5.34 40.14
N SER A 1032 -25.69 4.36 40.56
CA SER A 1032 -24.28 4.23 40.17
C SER A 1032 -24.05 3.85 38.69
N ALA A 1033 -25.11 3.53 37.95
CA ALA A 1033 -25.04 3.29 36.51
C ALA A 1033 -25.14 4.60 35.69
N PHE A 1034 -25.63 5.68 36.28
CA PHE A 1034 -25.73 6.97 35.58
C PHE A 1034 -24.35 7.45 35.13
N LEU A 1035 -24.19 7.71 33.82
CA LEU A 1035 -22.93 8.07 33.17
C LEU A 1035 -21.78 7.04 33.35
N SER A 1036 -22.09 5.77 33.63
CA SER A 1036 -21.09 4.69 33.79
C SER A 1036 -20.52 4.11 32.50
N GLY A 1037 -20.93 4.62 31.33
CA GLY A 1037 -20.59 4.13 30.00
C GLY A 1037 -21.58 3.08 29.45
N ALA A 1038 -21.70 3.01 28.13
CA ALA A 1038 -22.56 2.06 27.42
C ALA A 1038 -22.10 1.84 25.96
N MET A 1039 -22.70 0.89 25.26
CA MET A 1039 -22.53 0.74 23.80
C MET A 1039 -23.64 1.48 23.05
N VAL A 1040 -23.27 2.29 22.05
CA VAL A 1040 -24.17 3.07 21.18
C VAL A 1040 -23.67 2.93 19.74
N ASP A 1041 -24.53 2.51 18.81
CA ASP A 1041 -24.22 2.30 17.39
C ASP A 1041 -22.92 1.50 17.13
N GLY A 1042 -22.65 0.54 18.02
CA GLY A 1042 -21.46 -0.32 17.98
C GLY A 1042 -20.15 0.36 18.39
N TRP A 1043 -20.20 1.58 18.92
CA TRP A 1043 -19.11 2.26 19.62
C TRP A 1043 -19.33 2.19 21.14
N GLU A 1044 -18.24 2.22 21.91
CA GLU A 1044 -18.28 2.36 23.36
C GLU A 1044 -18.29 3.85 23.73
N ALA A 1045 -19.40 4.33 24.29
CA ALA A 1045 -19.47 5.60 24.98
C ALA A 1045 -18.83 5.44 26.38
N PRO A 1046 -17.64 6.03 26.65
CA PRO A 1046 -16.90 5.78 27.88
C PRO A 1046 -17.61 6.37 29.10
N ALA A 1047 -17.30 5.87 30.30
CA ALA A 1047 -17.79 6.47 31.54
C ALA A 1047 -17.32 7.94 31.66
N LEU A 1048 -18.24 8.85 31.98
CA LEU A 1048 -17.94 10.27 32.24
C LEU A 1048 -17.70 10.55 33.74
N THR A 1049 -17.66 9.49 34.55
CA THR A 1049 -17.45 9.52 36.01
C THR A 1049 -16.09 8.91 36.37
N GLN A 1050 -15.77 8.86 37.67
CA GLN A 1050 -14.62 8.13 38.24
C GLN A 1050 -14.48 6.65 37.83
N LEU A 1051 -15.47 6.05 37.15
CA LEU A 1051 -15.38 4.72 36.56
C LEU A 1051 -14.53 4.69 35.26
N SER A 1052 -14.19 5.85 34.71
CA SER A 1052 -13.34 6.00 33.53
C SER A 1052 -11.98 5.32 33.72
N LYS A 1053 -11.49 4.66 32.66
CA LYS A 1053 -10.18 3.97 32.62
C LYS A 1053 -9.08 4.79 31.96
N ALA A 1054 -9.31 6.08 31.68
CA ALA A 1054 -8.28 6.93 31.09
C ALA A 1054 -7.01 7.00 31.97
N ALA A 1055 -5.83 6.96 31.33
CA ALA A 1055 -4.53 6.96 32.01
C ALA A 1055 -4.32 8.18 32.94
N VAL A 1056 -4.96 9.30 32.61
CA VAL A 1056 -5.12 10.47 33.49
C VAL A 1056 -6.62 10.66 33.74
N PRO A 1057 -7.07 10.96 34.99
CA PRO A 1057 -8.46 11.32 35.25
C PRO A 1057 -8.91 12.55 34.45
N TRP A 1058 -10.19 12.55 34.04
CA TRP A 1058 -10.80 13.70 33.39
C TRP A 1058 -10.98 14.86 34.39
N ASP A 1059 -10.72 16.08 33.94
CA ASP A 1059 -11.03 17.31 34.64
C ASP A 1059 -11.79 18.29 33.74
N THR A 1060 -12.32 19.35 34.33
CA THR A 1060 -13.12 20.38 33.65
C THR A 1060 -12.43 20.96 32.41
N ASP A 1061 -11.11 21.17 32.46
CA ASP A 1061 -10.35 21.81 31.38
C ASP A 1061 -10.07 20.82 30.23
N ALA A 1062 -9.79 19.55 30.56
CA ALA A 1062 -9.73 18.46 29.57
C ALA A 1062 -11.08 18.19 28.89
N LEU A 1063 -12.17 18.15 29.67
CA LEU A 1063 -13.54 17.97 29.17
C LEU A 1063 -13.96 19.14 28.28
N TYR A 1064 -13.68 20.38 28.71
CA TYR A 1064 -13.96 21.57 27.91
C TYR A 1064 -13.26 21.53 26.54
N ARG A 1065 -11.94 21.24 26.50
CA ARG A 1065 -11.22 21.13 25.22
C ARG A 1065 -11.79 20.02 24.34
N TYR A 1066 -12.11 18.86 24.92
CA TYR A 1066 -12.65 17.73 24.16
C TYR A 1066 -14.02 18.06 23.54
N LEU A 1067 -14.94 18.62 24.33
CA LEU A 1067 -16.28 19.02 23.87
C LEU A 1067 -16.26 20.20 22.89
N ARG A 1068 -15.21 21.04 22.91
CA ARG A 1068 -15.08 22.22 22.04
C ARG A 1068 -14.35 21.92 20.73
N ASN A 1069 -13.28 21.13 20.78
CA ASN A 1069 -12.33 20.94 19.69
C ASN A 1069 -12.29 19.49 19.15
N GLY A 1070 -12.92 18.53 19.83
CA GLY A 1070 -12.91 17.12 19.45
C GLY A 1070 -11.65 16.37 19.81
N HIS A 1071 -10.77 16.95 20.62
CA HIS A 1071 -9.60 16.27 21.16
C HIS A 1071 -9.16 16.88 22.49
N SER A 1072 -8.40 16.11 23.27
CA SER A 1072 -7.72 16.58 24.46
C SER A 1072 -6.32 15.95 24.56
N PRO A 1073 -5.26 16.73 24.86
CA PRO A 1073 -3.88 16.22 24.93
C PRO A 1073 -3.65 15.07 25.92
N ARG A 1074 -4.62 14.78 26.81
CA ARG A 1074 -4.54 13.73 27.85
C ARG A 1074 -5.50 12.56 27.65
N HIS A 1075 -6.33 12.56 26.60
CA HIS A 1075 -7.40 11.55 26.44
C HIS A 1075 -7.60 11.04 25.00
N GLY A 1076 -7.00 11.70 23.99
CA GLY A 1076 -7.17 11.38 22.57
C GLY A 1076 -8.21 12.25 21.86
N ILE A 1077 -8.78 11.71 20.79
CA ILE A 1077 -9.72 12.39 19.87
C ILE A 1077 -11.16 11.85 20.02
N ALA A 1078 -12.13 12.57 19.48
CA ALA A 1078 -13.50 12.09 19.29
C ALA A 1078 -13.60 11.25 18.01
N GLY A 1079 -14.27 10.09 18.13
CA GLY A 1079 -14.55 9.18 17.02
C GLY A 1079 -16.00 8.69 17.07
N GLY A 1080 -16.48 8.12 15.97
CA GLY A 1080 -17.87 7.63 15.84
C GLY A 1080 -18.90 8.73 16.09
N PRO A 1081 -20.06 8.40 16.69
CA PRO A 1081 -21.13 9.37 17.00
C PRO A 1081 -20.66 10.61 17.77
N MET A 1082 -19.67 10.47 18.67
CA MET A 1082 -19.15 11.60 19.45
C MET A 1082 -18.49 12.67 18.58
N ALA A 1083 -17.93 12.29 17.42
CA ALA A 1083 -17.36 13.27 16.48
C ALA A 1083 -18.45 14.14 15.82
N GLU A 1084 -19.68 13.63 15.71
CA GLU A 1084 -20.83 14.41 15.24
C GLU A 1084 -21.31 15.37 16.34
N VAL A 1085 -21.52 14.85 17.55
CA VAL A 1085 -21.91 15.63 18.74
C VAL A 1085 -20.98 16.83 18.96
N VAL A 1086 -19.65 16.62 18.89
CA VAL A 1086 -18.69 17.73 19.07
C VAL A 1086 -18.79 18.77 17.94
N ARG A 1087 -19.12 18.36 16.72
CA ARG A 1087 -19.31 19.27 15.58
C ARG A 1087 -20.48 20.23 15.80
N GLU A 1088 -21.53 19.77 16.48
CA GLU A 1088 -22.65 20.61 16.91
C GLU A 1088 -22.28 21.45 18.15
N LEU A 1089 -21.58 20.90 19.15
CA LEU A 1089 -21.08 21.65 20.31
C LEU A 1089 -20.06 22.74 19.93
N ALA A 1090 -19.35 22.61 18.81
CA ALA A 1090 -18.52 23.66 18.24
C ALA A 1090 -19.32 24.91 17.82
N GLN A 1091 -20.65 24.82 17.68
CA GLN A 1091 -21.55 25.94 17.41
C GLN A 1091 -22.19 26.54 18.67
N VAL A 1092 -21.99 25.92 19.84
CA VAL A 1092 -22.55 26.34 21.14
C VAL A 1092 -21.59 27.36 21.81
N PRO A 1093 -22.11 28.38 22.54
CA PRO A 1093 -21.26 29.35 23.25
C PRO A 1093 -20.31 28.71 24.27
N ASP A 1094 -19.06 29.21 24.31
CA ASP A 1094 -18.00 28.78 25.24
C ASP A 1094 -18.49 28.63 26.69
N ALA A 1095 -19.33 29.55 27.17
CA ALA A 1095 -19.83 29.54 28.55
C ALA A 1095 -20.71 28.32 28.86
N ASP A 1096 -21.52 27.87 27.90
CA ASP A 1096 -22.38 26.69 28.07
C ASP A 1096 -21.56 25.40 27.98
N VAL A 1097 -20.58 25.32 27.07
CA VAL A 1097 -19.65 24.17 26.99
C VAL A 1097 -18.78 24.06 28.26
N ARG A 1098 -18.35 25.19 28.84
CA ARG A 1098 -17.67 25.23 30.16
C ARG A 1098 -18.58 24.77 31.29
N ALA A 1099 -19.82 25.24 31.32
CA ALA A 1099 -20.80 24.81 32.31
C ALA A 1099 -21.02 23.28 32.26
N MET A 1100 -21.20 22.71 31.06
CA MET A 1100 -21.29 21.25 30.86
C MET A 1100 -20.05 20.53 31.39
N ALA A 1101 -18.85 21.04 31.08
CA ALA A 1101 -17.60 20.47 31.56
C ALA A 1101 -17.42 20.57 33.09
N VAL A 1102 -17.89 21.64 33.73
CA VAL A 1102 -17.90 21.79 35.21
C VAL A 1102 -18.83 20.77 35.86
N TYR A 1103 -20.00 20.53 35.27
CA TYR A 1103 -20.93 19.52 35.76
C TYR A 1103 -20.36 18.10 35.62
N LEU A 1104 -19.89 17.73 34.42
CA LEU A 1104 -19.29 16.41 34.16
C LEU A 1104 -18.01 16.18 34.98
N GLY A 1105 -17.18 17.22 35.14
CA GLY A 1105 -15.97 17.17 35.98
C GLY A 1105 -16.27 16.85 37.45
N SER A 1106 -17.45 17.20 37.96
CA SER A 1106 -17.83 16.92 39.35
C SER A 1106 -18.09 15.44 39.69
N PHE A 1107 -18.21 14.56 38.68
CA PHE A 1107 -18.30 13.11 38.86
C PHE A 1107 -16.94 12.39 38.83
N ASN A 1108 -15.86 13.13 38.58
CA ASN A 1108 -14.49 12.63 38.56
C ASN A 1108 -13.80 12.93 39.89
N PRO A 1109 -12.68 12.24 40.22
CA PRO A 1109 -11.91 12.54 41.42
C PRO A 1109 -11.50 14.01 41.47
N ALA A 1110 -11.37 14.57 42.68
CA ALA A 1110 -10.88 15.93 42.86
C ALA A 1110 -9.57 16.16 42.09
N PRO A 1111 -9.32 17.35 41.52
CA PRO A 1111 -8.20 17.58 40.61
C PRO A 1111 -6.89 17.04 41.17
N VAL A 1112 -6.28 16.10 40.45
CA VAL A 1112 -4.95 15.57 40.82
C VAL A 1112 -3.99 16.75 40.92
N ALA A 1113 -3.20 16.83 41.98
CA ALA A 1113 -2.33 17.98 42.21
C ALA A 1113 -1.31 18.23 41.07
N GLN A 1114 -1.00 17.21 40.26
CA GLN A 1114 -0.07 17.27 39.13
C GLN A 1114 -0.54 16.35 37.98
N PRO A 1115 -1.56 16.73 37.18
CA PRO A 1115 -2.09 15.86 36.12
C PRO A 1115 -1.08 15.66 34.98
N GLN A 1116 -0.20 16.65 34.75
CA GLN A 1116 0.89 16.55 33.78
C GLN A 1116 1.94 15.50 34.20
N ALA A 1117 2.17 15.31 35.50
CA ALA A 1117 3.11 14.31 35.99
C ALA A 1117 2.57 12.88 35.77
N LEU A 1118 1.26 12.65 35.96
CA LEU A 1118 0.63 11.38 35.59
C LEU A 1118 0.69 11.12 34.08
N ALA A 1119 0.44 12.16 33.26
CA ALA A 1119 0.53 12.03 31.81
C ALA A 1119 1.96 11.65 31.37
N GLN A 1120 2.97 12.32 31.93
CA GLN A 1120 4.37 11.98 31.68
C GLN A 1120 4.70 10.57 32.16
N GLN A 1121 4.26 10.17 33.35
CA GLN A 1121 4.48 8.83 33.89
C GLN A 1121 3.87 7.73 32.99
N ALA A 1122 2.70 7.96 32.41
CA ALA A 1122 2.08 7.04 31.45
C ALA A 1122 2.91 6.91 30.16
N ILE A 1123 3.40 8.03 29.61
CA ILE A 1123 4.31 8.04 28.45
C ILE A 1123 5.63 7.31 28.79
N ASP A 1124 6.24 7.61 29.93
CA ASP A 1124 7.51 7.00 30.39
C ASP A 1124 7.36 5.50 30.68
N ASN A 1125 6.17 5.05 31.11
CA ASN A 1125 5.85 3.63 31.26
C ASN A 1125 5.74 2.94 29.89
N ALA A 1126 5.00 3.54 28.96
CA ALA A 1126 4.85 3.02 27.59
C ALA A 1126 6.20 2.90 26.87
N ALA A 1127 7.00 3.98 26.87
CA ALA A 1127 8.32 4.03 26.27
C ALA A 1127 9.26 2.92 26.82
N ARG A 1128 9.20 2.62 28.12
CA ARG A 1128 9.99 1.53 28.73
C ARG A 1128 9.63 0.14 28.22
N THR A 1129 8.42 -0.09 27.72
CA THR A 1129 8.01 -1.40 27.17
C THR A 1129 8.31 -1.57 25.68
N GLN A 1130 8.61 -0.49 24.95
CA GLN A 1130 8.89 -0.55 23.51
C GLN A 1130 9.99 -1.55 23.16
N GLY A 1131 11.11 -1.52 23.90
CA GLY A 1131 12.24 -2.44 23.69
C GLY A 1131 12.02 -3.89 24.15
N GLN A 1132 10.84 -4.21 24.71
CA GLN A 1132 10.46 -5.55 25.17
C GLN A 1132 9.42 -6.22 24.25
N LEU A 1133 8.78 -5.44 23.37
CA LEU A 1133 7.65 -5.87 22.54
C LEU A 1133 8.05 -5.94 21.06
N LEU A 1134 9.17 -6.59 20.79
CA LEU A 1134 9.72 -6.71 19.44
C LEU A 1134 9.03 -7.85 18.70
N GLY A 1135 8.66 -7.62 17.44
CA GLY A 1135 7.85 -8.57 16.69
C GLY A 1135 7.37 -8.07 15.33
N PRO A 1136 6.67 -8.92 14.56
CA PRO A 1136 6.03 -8.52 13.30
C PRO A 1136 5.00 -7.39 13.49
N ALA A 1137 4.25 -7.41 14.58
CA ALA A 1137 3.26 -6.38 14.91
C ALA A 1137 3.90 -5.01 15.21
N GLN A 1138 5.10 -4.99 15.80
CA GLN A 1138 5.89 -3.78 16.00
C GLN A 1138 6.32 -3.19 14.66
N ARG A 1139 6.87 -4.01 13.75
CA ARG A 1139 7.22 -3.55 12.39
C ARG A 1139 6.01 -3.02 11.61
N MET A 1140 4.86 -3.66 11.76
CA MET A 1140 3.61 -3.22 11.16
C MET A 1140 3.22 -1.83 11.66
N PHE A 1141 3.24 -1.61 12.98
CA PHE A 1141 3.01 -0.29 13.58
C PHE A 1141 4.06 0.74 13.13
N ASP A 1142 5.34 0.39 13.15
CA ASP A 1142 6.42 1.32 12.80
C ASP A 1142 6.39 1.73 11.31
N SER A 1143 5.89 0.86 10.44
CA SER A 1143 5.77 1.14 8.99
C SER A 1143 4.44 1.80 8.59
N ALA A 1144 3.32 1.45 9.24
CA ALA A 1144 1.98 1.96 8.88
C ALA A 1144 1.48 3.12 9.75
N CYS A 1145 1.92 3.22 11.01
CA CYS A 1145 1.33 4.13 12.02
C CYS A 1145 2.33 5.16 12.58
N ALA A 1146 3.59 4.78 12.82
CA ALA A 1146 4.54 5.61 13.57
C ALA A 1146 4.99 6.91 12.87
N SER A 1147 4.74 7.05 11.57
CA SER A 1147 4.94 8.31 10.84
C SER A 1147 4.03 9.44 11.34
N CYS A 1148 2.83 9.09 11.83
CA CYS A 1148 1.84 10.02 12.36
C CYS A 1148 1.70 9.89 13.89
N HIS A 1149 1.84 8.68 14.44
CA HIS A 1149 1.72 8.41 15.87
C HIS A 1149 3.08 8.31 16.55
N HIS A 1150 3.60 9.44 17.02
CA HIS A 1150 4.87 9.56 17.72
C HIS A 1150 4.67 9.74 19.23
N ASP A 1151 5.64 9.31 20.04
CA ASP A 1151 5.59 9.43 21.51
C ASP A 1151 6.00 10.83 22.02
N GLY A 1152 5.89 11.87 21.19
CA GLY A 1152 6.39 13.23 21.46
C GLY A 1152 6.04 14.21 20.33
N ASP A 1153 6.89 15.22 20.08
CA ASP A 1153 6.68 16.24 19.02
C ASP A 1153 6.86 15.68 17.58
N GLY A 1154 5.98 14.78 17.17
CA GLY A 1154 5.89 14.29 15.80
C GLY A 1154 5.29 15.33 14.83
N PRO A 1155 5.24 15.01 13.52
CA PRO A 1155 4.83 15.98 12.49
C PRO A 1155 3.37 16.43 12.67
N THR A 1156 3.18 17.73 12.94
CA THR A 1156 1.85 18.37 13.11
C THR A 1156 1.24 18.86 11.80
N LEU A 1157 1.96 18.77 10.68
CA LEU A 1157 1.48 19.16 9.34
C LEU A 1157 0.29 18.31 8.84
N LEU A 1158 0.05 17.14 9.45
CA LEU A 1158 -0.99 16.19 9.04
C LEU A 1158 -2.16 16.09 10.04
N GLY A 1159 -2.08 16.75 11.20
CA GLY A 1159 -3.07 16.66 12.27
C GLY A 1159 -2.49 16.87 13.67
N VAL A 1160 -3.30 16.59 14.70
CA VAL A 1160 -2.83 16.62 16.09
C VAL A 1160 -1.96 15.40 16.39
N ASN A 1161 -0.71 15.65 16.81
CA ASN A 1161 0.10 14.61 17.42
C ASN A 1161 -0.21 14.54 18.92
N THR A 1162 -0.64 13.39 19.42
CA THR A 1162 -0.88 13.17 20.86
C THR A 1162 -0.39 11.76 21.20
N PRO A 1163 0.47 11.59 22.22
CA PRO A 1163 1.02 10.28 22.58
C PRO A 1163 -0.08 9.24 22.81
N LEU A 1164 0.02 8.09 22.14
CA LEU A 1164 -1.00 7.05 22.20
C LEU A 1164 -1.19 6.47 23.60
N ALA A 1165 -0.18 6.55 24.46
CA ALA A 1165 -0.27 6.18 25.88
C ALA A 1165 -1.33 6.98 26.68
N LEU A 1166 -1.81 8.10 26.13
CA LEU A 1166 -2.86 8.94 26.71
C LEU A 1166 -4.21 8.75 26.01
N ASN A 1167 -4.33 7.90 24.99
CA ASN A 1167 -5.60 7.66 24.32
C ASN A 1167 -6.47 6.69 25.13
N SER A 1168 -7.62 7.17 25.58
CA SER A 1168 -8.57 6.41 26.42
C SER A 1168 -9.13 5.14 25.77
N SER A 1169 -9.05 4.99 24.45
CA SER A 1169 -9.44 3.75 23.75
C SER A 1169 -8.47 2.59 24.01
N LEU A 1170 -7.19 2.88 24.28
CA LEU A 1170 -6.17 1.85 24.53
C LEU A 1170 -6.26 1.28 25.95
N THR A 1171 -6.78 2.05 26.90
CA THR A 1171 -7.01 1.60 28.28
C THR A 1171 -8.43 1.09 28.54
N SER A 1172 -9.31 1.07 27.53
CA SER A 1172 -10.65 0.48 27.68
C SER A 1172 -10.60 -1.02 27.96
N THR A 1173 -11.60 -1.54 28.67
CA THR A 1173 -11.82 -2.98 28.82
C THR A 1173 -12.26 -3.65 27.51
N ARG A 1174 -12.78 -2.86 26.55
CA ARG A 1174 -13.21 -3.33 25.22
C ARG A 1174 -12.26 -2.85 24.11
N PRO A 1175 -12.03 -3.64 23.06
CA PRO A 1175 -11.24 -3.22 21.91
C PRO A 1175 -12.04 -2.39 20.88
N ASP A 1176 -13.38 -2.36 20.96
CA ASP A 1176 -14.29 -1.83 19.92
C ASP A 1176 -13.86 -0.48 19.33
N ASN A 1177 -13.61 0.54 20.15
CA ASN A 1177 -13.28 1.88 19.67
C ASN A 1177 -11.93 1.94 18.95
N LEU A 1178 -10.91 1.21 19.44
CA LEU A 1178 -9.62 1.12 18.76
C LEU A 1178 -9.77 0.38 17.43
N LEU A 1179 -10.47 -0.76 17.43
CA LEU A 1179 -10.69 -1.56 16.23
C LEU A 1179 -11.44 -0.78 15.15
N ARG A 1180 -12.50 -0.05 15.51
CA ARG A 1180 -13.21 0.83 14.57
C ARG A 1180 -12.33 1.95 14.05
N THR A 1181 -11.53 2.59 14.91
CA THR A 1181 -10.60 3.66 14.49
C THR A 1181 -9.58 3.15 13.47
N ILE A 1182 -9.02 1.96 13.67
CA ILE A 1182 -8.07 1.34 12.71
C ILE A 1182 -8.79 0.90 11.43
N LEU A 1183 -9.94 0.22 11.55
CA LEU A 1183 -10.68 -0.31 10.40
C LEU A 1183 -11.23 0.81 9.51
N ASP A 1184 -11.98 1.76 10.09
CA ASP A 1184 -12.77 2.75 9.37
C ASP A 1184 -11.98 4.05 9.07
N GLY A 1185 -10.92 4.30 9.84
CA GLY A 1185 -10.07 5.51 9.78
C GLY A 1185 -10.71 6.72 10.45
N VAL A 1186 -10.11 7.90 10.25
CA VAL A 1186 -10.66 9.20 10.69
C VAL A 1186 -10.82 10.06 9.45
N ARG A 1187 -11.98 9.91 8.78
CA ARG A 1187 -12.28 10.58 7.50
C ARG A 1187 -13.06 11.88 7.66
N ALA A 1188 -13.97 11.93 8.63
CA ALA A 1188 -14.82 13.07 8.96
C ALA A 1188 -14.56 13.53 10.42
N PRO A 1189 -13.36 14.06 10.74
CA PRO A 1189 -13.01 14.45 12.09
C PRO A 1189 -13.95 15.53 12.64
N ALA A 1190 -14.13 15.56 13.96
CA ALA A 1190 -14.95 16.57 14.65
C ALA A 1190 -14.49 18.02 14.39
N HIS A 1191 -13.18 18.20 14.22
CA HIS A 1191 -12.56 19.47 13.84
C HIS A 1191 -11.40 19.21 12.87
N ARG A 1192 -11.20 20.08 11.87
CA ARG A 1192 -10.19 19.89 10.82
C ARG A 1192 -8.76 19.71 11.35
N ASP A 1193 -8.45 20.39 12.45
CA ASP A 1193 -7.09 20.43 13.01
C ASP A 1193 -6.67 19.05 13.57
N ILE A 1194 -7.62 18.15 13.82
CA ILE A 1194 -7.36 16.76 14.24
C ILE A 1194 -6.56 16.01 13.15
N GLY A 1195 -6.75 16.35 11.88
CA GLY A 1195 -6.15 15.67 10.73
C GLY A 1195 -6.97 14.48 10.22
N PHE A 1196 -6.38 13.77 9.27
CA PHE A 1196 -6.95 12.58 8.63
C PHE A 1196 -6.16 11.33 9.01
N MET A 1197 -6.86 10.22 9.22
CA MET A 1197 -6.25 8.90 9.38
C MET A 1197 -6.81 7.93 8.32
N PRO A 1198 -5.96 7.21 7.57
CA PRO A 1198 -6.41 6.22 6.59
C PRO A 1198 -7.12 5.04 7.25
N ALA A 1199 -7.96 4.36 6.47
CA ALA A 1199 -8.75 3.22 6.89
C ALA A 1199 -8.06 1.91 6.51
N PHE A 1200 -7.83 1.00 7.47
CA PHE A 1200 -7.13 -0.27 7.21
C PHE A 1200 -8.08 -1.46 6.97
N ARG A 1201 -9.41 -1.27 7.01
CA ARG A 1201 -10.41 -2.30 6.71
C ARG A 1201 -10.15 -3.02 5.39
N GLU A 1202 -9.84 -2.29 4.31
CA GLU A 1202 -9.57 -2.93 3.02
C GLU A 1202 -8.12 -3.40 2.86
N ALA A 1203 -7.21 -2.96 3.72
CA ALA A 1203 -5.76 -3.13 3.56
C ALA A 1203 -5.17 -4.26 4.42
N LEU A 1204 -5.69 -4.48 5.64
CA LEU A 1204 -5.21 -5.49 6.58
C LEU A 1204 -6.29 -6.55 6.88
N ASP A 1205 -5.86 -7.81 6.99
CA ASP A 1205 -6.69 -8.95 7.39
C ASP A 1205 -6.99 -8.97 8.91
N ASP A 1206 -7.90 -9.85 9.34
CA ASP A 1206 -8.32 -9.93 10.75
C ASP A 1206 -7.20 -10.29 11.73
N ARG A 1207 -6.22 -11.09 11.29
CA ARG A 1207 -5.06 -11.47 12.09
C ARG A 1207 -4.12 -10.27 12.21
N GLN A 1208 -3.82 -9.59 11.12
CA GLN A 1208 -2.97 -8.39 11.10
C GLN A 1208 -3.55 -7.27 11.98
N ILE A 1209 -4.86 -7.02 11.91
CA ILE A 1209 -5.53 -6.05 12.79
C ILE A 1209 -5.49 -6.48 14.26
N ALA A 1210 -5.68 -7.76 14.57
CA ALA A 1210 -5.60 -8.28 15.94
C ALA A 1210 -4.16 -8.20 16.50
N ASP A 1211 -3.17 -8.60 15.71
CA ASP A 1211 -1.74 -8.52 16.05
C ASP A 1211 -1.34 -7.05 16.33
N LEU A 1212 -1.76 -6.11 15.47
CA LEU A 1212 -1.51 -4.68 15.61
C LEU A 1212 -2.19 -4.08 16.85
N ALA A 1213 -3.49 -4.31 17.04
CA ALA A 1213 -4.22 -3.77 18.20
C ALA A 1213 -3.73 -4.37 19.52
N GLY A 1214 -3.36 -5.66 19.53
CA GLY A 1214 -2.75 -6.33 20.68
C GLY A 1214 -1.39 -5.72 21.04
N TYR A 1215 -0.52 -5.50 20.04
CA TYR A 1215 0.74 -4.79 20.22
C TYR A 1215 0.56 -3.36 20.74
N MET A 1216 -0.37 -2.58 20.14
CA MET A 1216 -0.65 -1.21 20.56
C MET A 1216 -1.08 -1.16 22.02
N ARG A 1217 -1.96 -2.07 22.48
CA ARG A 1217 -2.33 -2.14 23.90
C ARG A 1217 -1.14 -2.51 24.78
N ALA A 1218 -0.35 -3.52 24.41
CA ALA A 1218 0.82 -3.93 25.18
C ALA A 1218 1.86 -2.81 25.32
N ARG A 1219 2.10 -2.02 24.26
CA ARG A 1219 3.07 -0.90 24.27
C ARG A 1219 2.54 0.35 24.96
N PHE A 1220 1.32 0.76 24.65
CA PHE A 1220 0.80 2.07 25.07
C PHE A 1220 -0.08 2.02 26.33
N ALA A 1221 -0.58 0.84 26.71
CA ALA A 1221 -1.30 0.61 27.97
C ALA A 1221 -0.75 -0.63 28.73
N PRO A 1222 0.57 -0.71 29.01
CA PRO A 1222 1.20 -1.90 29.62
C PRO A 1222 0.69 -2.24 31.02
N GLN A 1223 0.04 -1.29 31.70
CA GLN A 1223 -0.64 -1.52 32.97
C GLN A 1223 -1.95 -2.33 32.86
N GLU A 1224 -2.50 -2.47 31.65
CA GLU A 1224 -3.76 -3.16 31.40
C GLU A 1224 -3.55 -4.60 30.90
N ALA A 1225 -4.42 -5.52 31.32
CA ALA A 1225 -4.39 -6.90 30.84
C ALA A 1225 -4.72 -6.97 29.33
N PRO A 1226 -4.10 -7.87 28.55
CA PRO A 1226 -4.44 -8.09 27.14
C PRO A 1226 -5.93 -8.41 26.94
N TRP A 1227 -6.51 -7.93 25.84
CA TRP A 1227 -7.89 -8.29 25.48
C TRP A 1227 -8.01 -9.78 25.14
N THR A 1228 -9.12 -10.40 25.53
CA THR A 1228 -9.40 -11.80 25.26
C THR A 1228 -10.04 -11.99 23.87
N ASN A 1229 -9.65 -13.08 23.18
CA ASN A 1229 -10.22 -13.50 21.90
C ASN A 1229 -10.26 -12.41 20.80
N LEU A 1230 -9.24 -11.56 20.75
CA LEU A 1230 -9.19 -10.37 19.89
C LEU A 1230 -9.52 -10.62 18.41
N PRO A 1231 -9.04 -11.69 17.73
CA PRO A 1231 -9.41 -11.97 16.33
C PRO A 1231 -10.92 -12.12 16.09
N ALA A 1232 -11.66 -12.70 17.03
CA ALA A 1232 -13.12 -12.83 16.93
C ALA A 1232 -13.82 -11.47 17.11
N GLU A 1233 -13.28 -10.60 17.97
CA GLU A 1233 -13.76 -9.23 18.13
C GLU A 1233 -13.49 -8.39 16.87
N VAL A 1234 -12.34 -8.55 16.20
CA VAL A 1234 -12.08 -7.92 14.89
C VAL A 1234 -13.11 -8.36 13.87
N ALA A 1235 -13.32 -9.67 13.69
CA ALA A 1235 -14.30 -10.20 12.75
C ALA A 1235 -15.73 -9.67 13.03
N ARG A 1236 -16.12 -9.57 14.31
CA ARG A 1236 -17.42 -9.01 14.73
C ARG A 1236 -17.55 -7.52 14.40
N VAL A 1237 -16.54 -6.70 14.71
CA VAL A 1237 -16.55 -5.26 14.42
C VAL A 1237 -16.54 -5.03 12.90
N ARG A 1238 -15.73 -5.79 12.15
CA ARG A 1238 -15.66 -5.74 10.68
C ARG A 1238 -16.97 -6.16 10.01
N ALA A 1239 -17.68 -7.16 10.53
CA ALA A 1239 -18.98 -7.57 10.00
C ALA A 1239 -20.08 -6.51 10.19
N THR A 1240 -19.85 -5.53 11.06
CA THR A 1240 -20.74 -4.37 11.22
C THR A 1240 -20.33 -3.26 10.23
N PRO A 1241 -21.29 -2.53 9.62
CA PRO A 1241 -20.97 -1.33 8.85
C PRO A 1241 -20.09 -0.34 9.64
N GLY A 1242 -19.25 0.40 8.90
CA GLY A 1242 -18.60 1.59 9.43
C GLY A 1242 -19.62 2.70 9.68
N HIS A 1243 -19.27 3.63 10.55
CA HIS A 1243 -20.03 4.86 10.82
C HIS A 1243 -19.37 6.04 10.10
#